data_AF-A0A9P7KVI5-F1
#
_entry.id   AF-A0A9P7KVI5-F1
#
_cell.length_a   1.000
_cell.length_b   1.000
_cell.length_c   1.000
_cell.angle_alpha   90.00
_cell.angle_beta   90.00
_cell.angle_gamma   90.00
#
_symmetry.space_group_name_H-M   'P 1'
#
loop_
_entity.id
_entity.type
_entity.pdbx_description
1 polymer ?
#
loop_
_entity_poly.entity_id
_entity_poly.type
_entity_poly.pdbx_seq_one_letter_code
_entity_poly.pdbx_strand_id
1 'polypeptide(L)'
;MLSLDFEALSIDSVTAQEHPKSTITPATGDYEGPEYEQGAWRAVRDYLMANVEEFRRLQELRSKGWKSAEGDNHFKKQRRTADKSNDKDNQFFYNMMRKIAKDLDKATGALKLSSISNPSLLDMCTAPGGFVDIALTKNLNLRVRAMSLPVENGGHEVQLSSKKVDVEFRDITTLACDMGLTRDDIPGNFPGPYDFRFANVFDASAKFDLVFCDGQVLRTHQRPEWREPREASRLTLTQLALGLEHLNNGGTMVILLHKLDSWRCFDTIHQFSKMSTVQLFKHPKNHKMRSSFYMVAKNIQADSAFAKEMVATWKQRYRIATLGTDEEYAKMHHVASQTVQTDLEKFGKEYIALGRKIWKTQADGLENASFIKNFPNNLPPDTKHSGMTRDHNPITPQEGLDIFEFDVPARDNAPITLRIYRQTASRDDALPLFLYMHGGGYVTGGLETDDLTCRAIALELPLVVASVEYRLAPEHKFPVGFEDSFDVVRWAASSEGQSKLNTDLSKGFILGGTSAGANFTAGISHLARDERLSPKISGVVFLAGSYCHPNARPKKYLDRILSVDEIDDAPGLTRKSIDYFAGLYGAPPEDKRLSPLLFDSHEDIAKKAYFAICGWDPRRDEAILLDQLLQEAGLSTKSHVYLGLPHGFWTTCPDLPVAKKWLEDLLQGMRWLLE
;
A
#
# COMPACT_ATOMS: atom_id res chain seq x y z
N MET A 1 18.09 -63.30 8.88
CA MET A 1 18.95 -62.22 9.40
C MET A 1 19.40 -61.38 8.22
N LEU A 2 18.73 -60.25 7.99
CA LEU A 2 19.13 -59.08 7.19
C LEU A 2 17.85 -58.22 7.10
N SER A 3 17.67 -57.32 8.06
CA SER A 3 16.58 -56.34 8.12
C SER A 3 17.14 -54.95 7.87
N LEU A 4 16.51 -54.22 6.94
CA LEU A 4 16.75 -52.83 6.61
C LEU A 4 16.02 -51.95 7.64
N ASP A 5 16.77 -51.09 8.34
CA ASP A 5 16.23 -50.05 9.23
C ASP A 5 15.96 -48.77 8.42
N PHE A 6 14.72 -48.30 8.47
CA PHE A 6 14.31 -46.96 8.06
C PHE A 6 13.27 -46.43 9.05
N GLU A 7 13.26 -45.09 9.19
CA GLU A 7 12.26 -44.22 9.81
C GLU A 7 12.43 -43.82 11.28
N ALA A 8 13.13 -42.70 11.46
CA ALA A 8 12.87 -41.72 12.50
C ALA A 8 12.94 -40.32 11.87
N LEU A 9 11.81 -39.71 11.49
CA LEU A 9 11.72 -38.28 11.23
C LEU A 9 10.33 -37.74 11.62
N SER A 10 10.34 -36.94 12.68
CA SER A 10 9.26 -36.10 13.21
C SER A 10 8.83 -35.01 12.22
N ILE A 11 7.53 -34.69 12.14
CA ILE A 11 7.07 -33.44 11.51
C ILE A 11 5.97 -32.80 12.37
N ASP A 12 6.33 -31.67 12.98
CA ASP A 12 5.53 -30.84 13.87
C ASP A 12 4.79 -29.69 13.16
N SER A 13 3.56 -29.46 13.68
CA SER A 13 2.68 -28.29 13.83
C SER A 13 2.78 -26.99 13.00
N VAL A 14 1.58 -26.48 12.64
CA VAL A 14 1.31 -25.08 12.26
C VAL A 14 0.86 -24.31 13.51
N THR A 15 1.81 -23.74 14.27
CA THR A 15 1.58 -22.56 15.12
C THR A 15 2.74 -21.58 15.09
N ALA A 16 2.41 -20.33 15.40
CA ALA A 16 3.32 -19.20 15.35
C ALA A 16 4.17 -19.10 16.64
N GLN A 17 5.39 -19.66 16.64
CA GLN A 17 6.59 -19.01 17.20
C GLN A 17 7.89 -19.66 16.64
N GLU A 18 8.94 -18.86 16.59
CA GLU A 18 10.10 -18.89 15.67
C GLU A 18 10.87 -20.22 15.50
N HIS A 19 10.83 -20.78 14.28
CA HIS A 19 11.97 -21.43 13.57
C HIS A 19 11.81 -21.22 12.04
N PRO A 20 12.89 -21.36 11.23
CA PRO A 20 13.23 -20.45 10.14
C PRO A 20 12.35 -20.63 8.90
N LYS A 21 11.74 -19.53 8.46
CA LYS A 21 11.00 -19.38 7.19
C LYS A 21 9.90 -20.44 6.96
N SER A 22 8.64 -20.00 6.94
CA SER A 22 7.78 -20.43 5.84
C SER A 22 8.44 -19.90 4.57
N THR A 23 9.34 -20.68 3.97
CA THR A 23 9.94 -20.37 2.68
C THR A 23 8.85 -20.52 1.63
N ILE A 24 8.07 -19.47 1.43
CA ILE A 24 7.65 -19.17 0.07
C ILE A 24 8.98 -18.99 -0.69
N THR A 25 9.38 -20.02 -1.44
CA THR A 25 10.46 -19.90 -2.40
C THR A 25 10.15 -18.68 -3.26
N PRO A 26 11.11 -17.77 -3.52
CA PRO A 26 10.83 -16.46 -4.11
C PRO A 26 10.28 -16.46 -5.56
N ALA A 27 9.82 -17.60 -6.08
CA ALA A 27 9.53 -17.81 -7.49
C ALA A 27 8.06 -18.18 -7.85
N THR A 28 7.20 -18.70 -6.97
CA THR A 28 5.87 -19.21 -7.43
C THR A 28 4.63 -18.84 -6.60
N GLY A 29 4.75 -18.38 -5.35
CA GLY A 29 3.59 -17.98 -4.55
C GLY A 29 2.61 -19.14 -4.26
N ASP A 30 3.11 -20.35 -4.05
CA ASP A 30 2.31 -21.52 -3.72
C ASP A 30 1.89 -21.59 -2.24
N TYR A 31 0.76 -22.25 -1.96
CA TYR A 31 0.21 -22.50 -0.63
C TYR A 31 0.87 -23.74 -0.01
N GLU A 32 1.65 -23.53 1.05
CA GLU A 32 2.20 -24.59 1.93
C GLU A 32 1.13 -25.15 2.88
N GLY A 33 -0.09 -25.39 2.40
CA GLY A 33 -1.06 -26.17 3.15
C GLY A 33 -0.81 -27.67 3.01
N PRO A 34 -1.44 -28.49 3.86
CA PRO A 34 -1.38 -29.95 3.74
C PRO A 34 -1.72 -30.40 2.32
N GLU A 35 -1.02 -31.43 1.80
CA GLU A 35 -1.19 -31.92 0.41
C GLU A 35 -2.66 -32.14 0.01
N TYR A 36 -3.48 -32.62 0.96
CA TYR A 36 -4.90 -32.90 0.74
C TYR A 36 -5.76 -31.67 0.44
N GLU A 37 -5.31 -30.46 0.76
CA GLU A 37 -5.99 -29.19 0.46
C GLU A 37 -5.44 -28.49 -0.79
N GLN A 38 -4.24 -28.86 -1.26
CA GLN A 38 -3.55 -28.14 -2.32
C GLN A 38 -4.31 -28.19 -3.65
N GLY A 39 -4.91 -29.33 -3.99
CA GLY A 39 -5.68 -29.48 -5.23
C GLY A 39 -6.92 -28.56 -5.28
N ALA A 40 -7.72 -28.56 -4.21
CA ALA A 40 -8.90 -27.71 -4.10
C ALA A 40 -8.54 -26.22 -4.02
N TRP A 41 -7.49 -25.88 -3.28
CA TRP A 41 -6.98 -24.52 -3.21
C TRP A 41 -6.47 -24.02 -4.57
N ARG A 42 -5.67 -24.82 -5.29
CA ARG A 42 -5.18 -24.46 -6.64
C ARG A 42 -6.34 -24.19 -7.59
N ALA A 43 -7.35 -25.07 -7.62
CA ALA A 43 -8.51 -24.89 -8.48
C ALA A 43 -9.27 -23.58 -8.22
N VAL A 44 -9.54 -23.24 -6.94
CA VAL A 44 -10.19 -21.96 -6.58
C VAL A 44 -9.30 -20.78 -6.96
N ARG A 45 -8.00 -20.85 -6.65
CA ARG A 45 -7.05 -19.78 -6.98
C ARG A 45 -6.98 -19.54 -8.48
N ASP A 46 -6.80 -20.59 -9.28
CA ASP A 46 -6.67 -20.50 -10.73
C ASP A 46 -7.93 -19.94 -11.37
N TYR A 47 -9.10 -20.40 -10.90
CA TYR A 47 -10.39 -19.84 -11.29
C TYR A 47 -10.47 -18.33 -11.00
N LEU A 48 -10.07 -17.88 -9.81
CA LEU A 48 -10.08 -16.46 -9.45
C LEU A 48 -9.03 -15.65 -10.22
N MET A 49 -7.82 -16.18 -10.43
CA MET A 49 -6.77 -15.52 -11.23
C MET A 49 -7.23 -15.29 -12.67
N ALA A 50 -7.92 -16.27 -13.26
CA ALA A 50 -8.44 -16.17 -14.63
C ALA A 50 -9.60 -15.18 -14.75
N ASN A 51 -10.44 -15.02 -13.71
CA ASN A 51 -11.73 -14.34 -13.83
C ASN A 51 -11.84 -13.03 -13.03
N VAL A 52 -10.88 -12.69 -12.16
CA VAL A 52 -10.99 -11.55 -11.23
C VAL A 52 -9.74 -10.67 -11.25
N GLU A 53 -9.86 -9.47 -11.80
CA GLU A 53 -8.76 -8.49 -11.87
C GLU A 53 -8.31 -8.00 -10.49
N GLU A 54 -9.27 -7.70 -9.59
CA GLU A 54 -8.96 -7.22 -8.25
C GLU A 54 -8.19 -8.26 -7.43
N PHE A 55 -8.43 -9.55 -7.71
CA PHE A 55 -7.69 -10.64 -7.09
C PHE A 55 -6.26 -10.75 -7.65
N ARG A 56 -6.07 -10.61 -8.97
CA ARG A 56 -4.73 -10.57 -9.59
C ARG A 56 -3.88 -9.44 -9.00
N ARG A 57 -4.42 -8.21 -8.96
CA ARG A 57 -3.75 -7.06 -8.32
C ARG A 57 -3.40 -7.33 -6.86
N LEU A 58 -4.31 -7.96 -6.11
CA LEU A 58 -4.07 -8.33 -4.72
C LEU A 58 -2.89 -9.32 -4.58
N GLN A 59 -2.77 -10.32 -5.46
CA GLN A 59 -1.67 -11.29 -5.40
C GLN A 59 -0.31 -10.65 -5.69
N GLU A 60 -0.24 -9.73 -6.65
CA GLU A 60 0.98 -8.96 -6.94
C GLU A 60 1.44 -8.14 -5.74
N LEU A 61 0.51 -7.43 -5.08
CA LEU A 61 0.79 -6.63 -3.88
C LEU A 61 1.23 -7.50 -2.69
N ARG A 62 0.61 -8.67 -2.50
CA ARG A 62 1.04 -9.64 -1.48
C ARG A 62 2.46 -10.13 -1.75
N SER A 63 2.79 -10.44 -3.00
CA SER A 63 4.15 -10.85 -3.41
C SER A 63 5.20 -9.79 -3.10
N LYS A 64 4.89 -8.49 -3.34
CA LYS A 64 5.75 -7.38 -2.95
C LYS A 64 5.92 -7.28 -1.42
N GLY A 65 4.82 -7.40 -0.68
CA GLY A 65 4.83 -7.31 0.78
C GLY A 65 5.60 -8.44 1.47
N TRP A 66 5.49 -9.67 0.97
CA TRP A 66 6.22 -10.83 1.52
C TRP A 66 7.74 -10.76 1.30
N LYS A 67 8.19 -9.91 0.38
CA LYS A 67 9.62 -9.63 0.16
C LYS A 67 10.13 -8.46 1.01
N SER A 68 9.28 -7.86 1.85
CA SER A 68 9.60 -6.69 2.68
C SER A 68 9.79 -7.06 4.15
N ALA A 69 11.02 -6.92 4.65
CA ALA A 69 11.33 -7.09 6.07
C ALA A 69 10.57 -6.09 6.96
N GLU A 70 10.26 -4.89 6.44
CA GLU A 70 9.42 -3.92 7.13
C GLU A 70 7.96 -4.37 7.23
N GLY A 71 7.45 -5.03 6.19
CA GLY A 71 6.14 -5.69 6.20
C GLY A 71 6.07 -6.75 7.30
N ASP A 72 7.08 -7.61 7.39
CA ASP A 72 7.17 -8.62 8.44
C ASP A 72 7.18 -7.98 9.84
N ASN A 73 7.99 -6.95 10.04
CA ASN A 73 8.06 -6.21 11.30
C ASN A 73 6.73 -5.53 11.64
N HIS A 74 6.03 -4.96 10.66
CA HIS A 74 4.71 -4.35 10.83
C HIS A 74 3.69 -5.36 11.38
N PHE A 75 3.59 -6.54 10.76
CA PHE A 75 2.66 -7.58 11.22
C PHE A 75 3.13 -8.23 12.54
N LYS A 76 4.45 -8.38 12.79
CA LYS A 76 5.01 -8.81 14.09
C LYS A 76 4.63 -7.84 15.21
N LYS A 77 4.78 -6.52 14.99
CA LYS A 77 4.40 -5.50 15.97
C LYS A 77 2.91 -5.57 16.31
N GLN A 78 2.04 -5.66 15.29
CA GLN A 78 0.59 -5.78 15.52
C GLN A 78 0.23 -7.05 16.32
N ARG A 79 0.86 -8.18 15.99
CA ARG A 79 0.68 -9.44 16.74
C ARG A 79 1.09 -9.29 18.20
N ARG A 80 2.25 -8.69 18.46
CA ARG A 80 2.76 -8.43 19.81
C ARG A 80 1.84 -7.51 20.60
N THR A 81 1.31 -6.45 19.98
CA THR A 81 0.34 -5.55 20.62
C THR A 81 -0.95 -6.27 20.98
N ALA A 82 -1.43 -7.17 20.11
CA ALA A 82 -2.63 -7.96 20.40
C ALA A 82 -2.42 -8.98 21.54
N ASP A 83 -1.22 -9.57 21.67
CA ASP A 83 -0.94 -10.55 22.74
C ASP A 83 -0.63 -9.92 24.09
N LYS A 84 -0.04 -8.71 24.06
CA LYS A 84 0.43 -7.98 25.25
C LYS A 84 -0.30 -6.65 25.36
N SER A 85 -1.62 -6.69 25.19
CA SER A 85 -2.45 -5.49 25.24
C SER A 85 -2.54 -4.95 26.67
N ASN A 86 -2.42 -3.63 26.81
CA ASN A 86 -2.77 -2.92 28.05
C ASN A 86 -4.19 -2.34 27.95
N ASP A 87 -4.67 -1.68 29.00
CA ASP A 87 -6.00 -1.07 29.06
C ASP A 87 -6.32 -0.14 27.87
N LYS A 88 -5.32 0.65 27.42
CA LYS A 88 -5.49 1.55 26.27
C LYS A 88 -5.65 0.77 24.98
N ASP A 89 -4.88 -0.30 24.79
CA ASP A 89 -4.99 -1.18 23.63
C ASP A 89 -6.33 -1.92 23.63
N ASN A 90 -6.79 -2.43 24.78
CA ASN A 90 -8.10 -3.06 24.94
C ASN A 90 -9.23 -2.08 24.57
N GLN A 91 -9.16 -0.84 25.07
CA GLN A 91 -10.12 0.22 24.74
C GLN A 91 -10.10 0.59 23.25
N PHE A 92 -8.93 0.56 22.61
CA PHE A 92 -8.78 0.77 21.18
C PHE A 92 -9.46 -0.36 20.38
N PHE A 93 -9.20 -1.63 20.72
CA PHE A 93 -9.80 -2.77 20.05
C PHE A 93 -11.33 -2.78 20.20
N TYR A 94 -11.84 -2.47 21.40
CA TYR A 94 -13.26 -2.33 21.65
C TYR A 94 -13.92 -1.28 20.75
N ASN A 95 -13.34 -0.06 20.69
CA ASN A 95 -13.86 1.02 19.85
C ASN A 95 -13.76 0.69 18.35
N MET A 96 -12.69 0.02 17.94
CA MET A 96 -12.53 -0.47 16.58
C MET A 96 -13.64 -1.47 16.21
N MET A 97 -13.94 -2.43 17.07
CA MET A 97 -15.01 -3.41 16.85
C MET A 97 -16.39 -2.76 16.80
N ARG A 98 -16.69 -1.81 17.68
CA ARG A 98 -17.94 -1.02 17.61
C ARG A 98 -18.09 -0.32 16.26
N LYS A 99 -17.01 0.28 15.76
CA LYS A 99 -17.01 0.91 14.44
C LYS A 99 -17.24 -0.09 13.31
N ILE A 100 -16.60 -1.26 13.39
CA ILE A 100 -16.81 -2.35 12.43
C ILE A 100 -18.26 -2.82 12.44
N ALA A 101 -18.83 -3.10 13.61
CA ALA A 101 -20.21 -3.54 13.74
C ALA A 101 -21.22 -2.51 13.20
N LYS A 102 -21.00 -1.22 13.50
CA LYS A 102 -21.83 -0.13 12.99
C LYS A 102 -21.81 -0.03 11.47
N ASP A 103 -20.61 -0.06 10.86
CA ASP A 103 -20.46 0.06 9.42
C ASP A 103 -20.91 -1.23 8.68
N LEU A 104 -20.75 -2.39 9.31
CA LEU A 104 -21.30 -3.67 8.85
C LEU A 104 -22.82 -3.60 8.79
N ASP A 105 -23.47 -3.18 9.88
CA ASP A 105 -24.93 -3.04 9.93
C ASP A 105 -25.43 -2.00 8.92
N LYS A 106 -24.73 -0.87 8.77
CA LYS A 106 -25.08 0.12 7.76
C LYS A 106 -25.08 -0.48 6.35
N ALA A 107 -24.17 -1.40 6.06
CA ALA A 107 -24.03 -2.02 4.74
C ALA A 107 -24.99 -3.20 4.52
N THR A 108 -25.39 -3.92 5.57
CA THR A 108 -26.08 -5.22 5.44
C THR A 108 -27.43 -5.28 6.15
N GLY A 109 -27.69 -4.39 7.11
CA GLY A 109 -28.85 -4.42 7.99
C GLY A 109 -28.85 -5.58 8.99
N ALA A 110 -27.71 -6.23 9.22
CA ALA A 110 -27.60 -7.46 10.02
C ALA A 110 -28.11 -7.34 11.47
N LEU A 111 -28.08 -6.14 12.05
CA LEU A 111 -28.35 -5.93 13.48
C LEU A 111 -29.75 -5.36 13.74
N LYS A 112 -30.59 -5.21 12.71
CA LYS A 112 -31.93 -4.64 12.83
C LYS A 112 -32.96 -5.76 13.09
N LEU A 113 -33.37 -5.91 14.35
CA LEU A 113 -34.34 -6.93 14.77
C LEU A 113 -35.70 -6.32 15.16
N SER A 114 -35.99 -5.10 14.70
CA SER A 114 -37.16 -4.31 15.12
C SER A 114 -38.53 -4.94 14.81
N SER A 115 -38.58 -5.97 13.96
CA SER A 115 -39.80 -6.72 13.66
C SER A 115 -40.09 -7.84 14.67
N ILE A 116 -39.20 -8.07 15.64
CA ILE A 116 -39.30 -9.14 16.63
C ILE A 116 -39.58 -8.49 18.00
N SER A 117 -40.63 -8.95 18.68
CA SER A 117 -41.10 -8.33 19.94
C SER A 117 -40.08 -8.46 21.08
N ASN A 118 -39.49 -9.65 21.24
CA ASN A 118 -38.51 -9.97 22.28
C ASN A 118 -37.28 -10.66 21.67
N PRO A 119 -36.44 -9.91 20.93
CA PRO A 119 -35.35 -10.52 20.20
C PRO A 119 -34.29 -11.11 21.14
N SER A 120 -33.66 -12.20 20.73
CA SER A 120 -32.52 -12.81 21.44
C SER A 120 -31.27 -12.90 20.58
N LEU A 121 -30.12 -12.71 21.21
CA LEU A 121 -28.78 -12.75 20.60
C LEU A 121 -27.88 -13.74 21.33
N LEU A 122 -27.12 -14.52 20.56
CA LEU A 122 -26.01 -15.34 21.04
C LEU A 122 -24.68 -14.84 20.50
N ASP A 123 -23.73 -14.59 21.39
CA ASP A 123 -22.33 -14.31 21.05
C ASP A 123 -21.45 -15.27 21.84
N MET A 124 -20.76 -16.17 21.14
CA MET A 124 -19.96 -17.24 21.76
C MET A 124 -18.50 -16.85 22.01
N CYS A 125 -18.05 -15.69 21.52
CA CYS A 125 -16.66 -15.23 21.59
C CYS A 125 -16.61 -13.70 21.79
N THR A 126 -17.33 -13.23 22.81
CA THR A 126 -17.77 -11.82 22.89
C THR A 126 -16.64 -10.82 23.08
N ALA A 127 -15.58 -11.14 23.81
CA ALA A 127 -14.57 -10.15 24.18
C ALA A 127 -13.93 -9.45 22.96
N PRO A 128 -13.75 -8.11 22.97
CA PRO A 128 -14.09 -7.15 24.02
C PRO A 128 -15.56 -6.68 24.08
N GLY A 129 -16.45 -7.10 23.16
CA GLY A 129 -17.90 -6.88 23.26
C GLY A 129 -18.49 -5.86 22.29
N GLY A 130 -17.67 -5.31 21.37
CA GLY A 130 -18.10 -4.19 20.53
C GLY A 130 -19.30 -4.49 19.61
N PHE A 131 -19.49 -5.73 19.16
CA PHE A 131 -20.62 -6.13 18.32
C PHE A 131 -21.94 -6.19 19.12
N VAL A 132 -21.93 -6.83 20.29
CA VAL A 132 -23.06 -6.87 21.23
C VAL A 132 -23.50 -5.47 21.61
N ASP A 133 -22.56 -4.59 21.91
CA ASP A 133 -22.84 -3.21 22.31
C ASP A 133 -23.60 -2.43 21.23
N ILE A 134 -23.19 -2.57 19.96
CA ILE A 134 -23.92 -1.95 18.85
C ILE A 134 -25.30 -2.60 18.64
N ALA A 135 -25.44 -3.92 18.80
CA ALA A 135 -26.73 -4.59 18.72
C ALA A 135 -27.72 -4.10 19.79
N LEU A 136 -27.26 -3.91 21.02
CA LEU A 136 -28.06 -3.36 22.13
C LEU A 136 -28.53 -1.93 21.85
N THR A 137 -27.67 -1.08 21.26
CA THR A 137 -28.06 0.30 20.92
C THR A 137 -29.18 0.38 19.88
N LYS A 138 -29.41 -0.71 19.12
CA LYS A 138 -30.41 -0.78 18.04
C LYS A 138 -31.70 -1.47 18.47
N ASN A 139 -31.68 -2.26 19.54
CA ASN A 139 -32.77 -3.15 19.91
C ASN A 139 -33.01 -3.07 21.43
N LEU A 140 -34.00 -2.27 21.86
CA LEU A 140 -34.23 -1.91 23.28
C LEU A 140 -34.53 -3.11 24.20
N ASN A 141 -35.20 -4.15 23.67
CA ASN A 141 -35.59 -5.35 24.43
C ASN A 141 -34.73 -6.58 24.11
N LEU A 142 -33.53 -6.38 23.56
CA LEU A 142 -32.66 -7.48 23.16
C LEU A 142 -32.15 -8.25 24.39
N ARG A 143 -32.46 -9.54 24.44
CA ARG A 143 -31.85 -10.47 25.40
C ARG A 143 -30.55 -10.99 24.82
N VAL A 144 -29.47 -10.95 25.59
CA VAL A 144 -28.15 -11.38 25.13
C VAL A 144 -27.69 -12.56 25.99
N ARG A 145 -27.26 -13.63 25.33
CA ARG A 145 -26.41 -14.66 25.93
C ARG A 145 -25.01 -14.51 25.36
N ALA A 146 -24.05 -14.15 26.21
CA ALA A 146 -22.67 -13.88 25.82
C ALA A 146 -21.74 -14.88 26.50
N MET A 147 -20.75 -15.38 25.75
CA MET A 147 -19.70 -16.25 26.26
C MET A 147 -18.34 -15.72 25.80
N SER A 148 -17.30 -15.92 26.62
CA SER A 148 -15.93 -15.57 26.25
C SER A 148 -14.92 -16.50 26.91
N LEU A 149 -13.75 -16.67 26.29
CA LEU A 149 -12.65 -17.40 26.93
C LEU A 149 -12.24 -16.68 28.23
N PRO A 150 -12.05 -17.40 29.35
CA PRO A 150 -11.55 -16.81 30.60
C PRO A 150 -10.18 -16.14 30.41
N VAL A 151 -9.96 -15.01 31.08
CA VAL A 151 -8.70 -14.22 30.95
C VAL A 151 -7.51 -15.02 31.47
N GLU A 152 -7.71 -15.78 32.55
CA GLU A 152 -6.73 -16.72 33.12
C GLU A 152 -6.31 -17.83 32.14
N ASN A 153 -7.16 -18.15 31.17
CA ASN A 153 -6.87 -19.11 30.10
C ASN A 153 -6.35 -18.41 28.83
N GLY A 154 -5.93 -17.15 28.91
CA GLY A 154 -5.42 -16.37 27.79
C GLY A 154 -6.49 -15.66 26.97
N GLY A 155 -7.72 -15.54 27.49
CA GLY A 155 -8.79 -14.72 26.92
C GLY A 155 -8.57 -13.21 27.04
N HIS A 156 -9.44 -12.44 26.39
CA HIS A 156 -9.43 -10.97 26.48
C HIS A 156 -10.49 -10.47 27.46
N GLU A 157 -10.25 -9.30 28.05
CA GLU A 157 -11.23 -8.62 28.91
C GLU A 157 -12.47 -8.17 28.12
N VAL A 158 -13.62 -8.23 28.79
CA VAL A 158 -14.89 -7.76 28.23
C VAL A 158 -15.17 -6.33 28.69
N GLN A 159 -15.52 -5.45 27.74
CA GLN A 159 -15.69 -4.00 27.97
C GLN A 159 -17.11 -3.50 27.67
N LEU A 160 -18.12 -4.37 27.77
CA LEU A 160 -19.51 -4.03 27.48
C LEU A 160 -19.99 -2.82 28.30
N SER A 161 -20.68 -1.89 27.64
CA SER A 161 -21.21 -0.70 28.32
C SER A 161 -22.46 -1.01 29.14
N SER A 162 -23.21 -2.04 28.75
CA SER A 162 -24.43 -2.48 29.44
C SER A 162 -24.11 -3.49 30.55
N LYS A 163 -24.41 -3.11 31.80
CA LYS A 163 -24.34 -4.01 32.96
C LYS A 163 -25.44 -5.08 32.99
N LYS A 164 -26.36 -5.08 32.01
CA LYS A 164 -27.47 -6.04 31.93
C LYS A 164 -27.11 -7.32 31.18
N VAL A 165 -25.94 -7.37 30.54
CA VAL A 165 -25.43 -8.57 29.90
C VAL A 165 -24.50 -9.26 30.87
N ASP A 166 -24.92 -10.42 31.35
CA ASP A 166 -24.02 -11.33 32.07
C ASP A 166 -23.23 -12.14 31.05
N VAL A 167 -21.92 -12.27 31.27
CA VAL A 167 -21.00 -12.93 30.32
C VAL A 167 -20.47 -14.19 30.96
N GLU A 168 -20.77 -15.33 30.35
CA GLU A 168 -20.29 -16.62 30.82
C GLU A 168 -18.83 -16.83 30.35
N PHE A 169 -17.89 -16.94 31.29
CA PHE A 169 -16.50 -17.23 30.95
C PHE A 169 -16.29 -18.74 30.80
N ARG A 170 -16.11 -19.21 29.56
CA ARG A 170 -15.90 -20.62 29.21
C ARG A 170 -15.20 -20.79 27.88
N ASP A 171 -14.48 -21.90 27.75
CA ASP A 171 -13.96 -22.37 26.46
C ASP A 171 -15.05 -23.14 25.71
N ILE A 172 -15.63 -22.53 24.69
CA ILE A 172 -16.76 -23.14 23.95
C ILE A 172 -16.35 -24.42 23.20
N THR A 173 -15.07 -24.60 22.90
CA THR A 173 -14.61 -25.79 22.19
C THR A 173 -14.55 -27.03 23.09
N THR A 174 -14.81 -26.89 24.39
CA THR A 174 -14.92 -28.02 25.32
C THR A 174 -16.34 -28.50 25.55
N LEU A 175 -17.34 -27.89 24.90
CA LEU A 175 -18.77 -28.24 24.98
C LEU A 175 -19.08 -29.57 24.26
N ALA A 176 -18.50 -30.65 24.78
CA ALA A 176 -18.55 -31.98 24.19
C ALA A 176 -19.98 -32.50 24.06
N CYS A 177 -20.81 -32.34 25.10
CA CYS A 177 -22.22 -32.78 25.09
C CYS A 177 -23.05 -32.05 24.02
N ASP A 178 -22.97 -30.72 23.98
CA ASP A 178 -23.69 -29.92 22.98
C ASP A 178 -23.23 -30.26 21.54
N MET A 179 -21.96 -30.64 21.37
CA MET A 179 -21.40 -31.12 20.11
C MET A 179 -21.64 -32.61 19.81
N GLY A 180 -22.43 -33.31 20.64
CA GLY A 180 -22.85 -34.70 20.41
C GLY A 180 -21.87 -35.77 20.88
N LEU A 181 -20.93 -35.44 21.76
CA LEU A 181 -20.02 -36.39 22.40
C LEU A 181 -20.48 -36.74 23.81
N THR A 182 -20.33 -38.01 24.16
CA THR A 182 -20.55 -38.57 25.48
C THR A 182 -19.21 -38.97 26.12
N ARG A 183 -19.22 -39.30 27.42
CA ARG A 183 -18.01 -39.78 28.10
C ARG A 183 -17.46 -41.07 27.49
N ASP A 184 -18.36 -41.93 27.01
CA ASP A 184 -18.03 -43.23 26.44
C ASP A 184 -17.36 -43.12 25.06
N ASP A 185 -17.44 -41.95 24.42
CA ASP A 185 -16.78 -41.68 23.15
C ASP A 185 -15.27 -41.41 23.29
N ILE A 186 -14.79 -41.12 24.51
CA ILE A 186 -13.38 -40.78 24.75
C ILE A 186 -12.54 -42.06 24.73
N PRO A 187 -11.57 -42.19 23.81
CA PRO A 187 -10.69 -43.36 23.78
C PRO A 187 -9.92 -43.52 25.10
N GLY A 188 -9.74 -44.77 25.55
CA GLY A 188 -9.01 -45.03 26.81
C GLY A 188 -7.54 -44.56 26.80
N ASN A 189 -6.95 -44.39 25.61
CA ASN A 189 -5.60 -43.87 25.40
C ASN A 189 -5.57 -42.37 25.03
N PHE A 190 -6.64 -41.62 25.27
CA PHE A 190 -6.70 -40.21 24.91
C PHE A 190 -5.65 -39.38 25.69
N PRO A 191 -4.87 -38.52 25.03
CA PRO A 191 -3.81 -37.73 25.68
C PRO A 191 -4.43 -36.73 26.67
N GLY A 192 -4.36 -37.06 27.96
CA GLY A 192 -4.87 -36.22 29.05
C GLY A 192 -3.97 -35.02 29.38
N PRO A 193 -4.45 -34.08 30.22
CA PRO A 193 -5.82 -33.95 30.70
C PRO A 193 -6.77 -33.30 29.67
N TYR A 194 -8.06 -33.61 29.73
CA TYR A 194 -9.12 -33.01 28.91
C TYR A 194 -10.21 -32.37 29.78
N ASP A 195 -10.56 -31.11 29.51
CA ASP A 195 -11.61 -30.37 30.24
C ASP A 195 -12.96 -30.41 29.50
N PHE A 196 -13.35 -31.59 29.00
CA PHE A 196 -14.60 -31.75 28.26
C PHE A 196 -15.83 -31.60 29.17
N ARG A 197 -16.78 -30.79 28.72
CA ARG A 197 -18.08 -30.60 29.37
C ARG A 197 -19.09 -31.57 28.78
N PHE A 198 -19.46 -32.56 29.58
CA PHE A 198 -20.46 -33.59 29.27
C PHE A 198 -21.87 -33.26 29.80
N ALA A 199 -22.14 -31.98 30.08
CA ALA A 199 -23.46 -31.49 30.42
C ALA A 199 -23.86 -30.43 29.39
N ASN A 200 -25.09 -30.49 28.90
CA ASN A 200 -25.62 -29.51 27.95
C ASN A 200 -25.61 -28.11 28.54
N VAL A 201 -25.00 -27.18 27.82
CA VAL A 201 -25.02 -25.74 28.12
C VAL A 201 -26.19 -25.07 27.41
N PHE A 202 -26.61 -25.63 26.27
CA PHE A 202 -27.80 -25.23 25.55
C PHE A 202 -28.85 -26.34 25.65
N ASP A 203 -30.00 -26.00 26.21
CA ASP A 203 -31.17 -26.87 26.12
C ASP A 203 -31.86 -26.71 24.76
N ALA A 204 -32.78 -27.63 24.44
CA ALA A 204 -33.51 -27.63 23.18
C ALA A 204 -34.41 -26.39 22.97
N SER A 205 -34.73 -25.65 24.03
CA SER A 205 -35.54 -24.42 23.98
C SER A 205 -34.69 -23.16 23.78
N ALA A 206 -33.36 -23.24 23.94
CA ALA A 206 -32.45 -22.14 23.72
C ALA A 206 -32.44 -21.78 22.22
N LYS A 207 -33.12 -20.68 21.87
CA LYS A 207 -33.21 -20.18 20.49
C LYS A 207 -32.89 -18.68 20.39
N PHE A 208 -32.26 -18.29 19.28
CA PHE A 208 -31.72 -16.95 19.04
C PHE A 208 -32.11 -16.41 17.66
N ASP A 209 -32.35 -15.10 17.57
CA ASP A 209 -32.67 -14.41 16.31
C ASP A 209 -31.41 -13.91 15.60
N LEU A 210 -30.35 -13.66 16.36
CA LEU A 210 -29.06 -13.19 15.88
C LEU A 210 -27.92 -13.94 16.55
N VAL A 211 -26.99 -14.45 15.76
CA VAL A 211 -25.80 -15.15 16.27
C VAL A 211 -24.53 -14.54 15.69
N PHE A 212 -23.55 -14.30 16.56
CA PHE A 212 -22.19 -13.91 16.18
C PHE A 212 -21.23 -15.10 16.27
N CYS A 213 -20.52 -15.33 15.18
CA CYS A 213 -19.46 -16.34 15.05
C CYS A 213 -18.17 -15.63 14.61
N ASP A 214 -17.60 -14.80 15.47
CA ASP A 214 -16.40 -14.00 15.18
C ASP A 214 -15.16 -14.39 16.00
N GLY A 215 -15.24 -15.52 16.70
CA GLY A 215 -14.15 -16.07 17.49
C GLY A 215 -12.95 -16.50 16.66
N GLN A 216 -11.76 -16.22 17.18
CA GLN A 216 -10.49 -16.67 16.64
C GLN A 216 -9.65 -17.34 17.72
N VAL A 217 -8.81 -18.28 17.29
CA VAL A 217 -7.86 -18.91 18.20
C VAL A 217 -6.84 -17.87 18.67
N LEU A 218 -6.83 -17.61 19.98
CA LEU A 218 -5.86 -16.72 20.60
C LEU A 218 -4.51 -17.43 20.75
N ARG A 219 -3.43 -16.68 20.50
CA ARG A 219 -2.04 -17.16 20.68
C ARG A 219 -1.64 -17.26 22.14
N THR A 220 -2.33 -16.52 23.00
CA THR A 220 -2.21 -16.54 24.47
C THR A 220 -2.96 -17.69 25.11
N HIS A 221 -3.85 -18.37 24.38
CA HIS A 221 -4.67 -19.45 24.95
C HIS A 221 -3.83 -20.71 25.17
N GLN A 222 -3.64 -21.06 26.44
CA GLN A 222 -2.94 -22.27 26.87
C GLN A 222 -3.78 -23.51 26.58
N ARG A 223 -3.18 -24.50 25.92
CA ARG A 223 -3.86 -25.73 25.50
C ARG A 223 -2.88 -26.91 25.40
N PRO A 224 -3.35 -28.16 25.50
CA PRO A 224 -2.53 -29.34 25.24
C PRO A 224 -2.00 -29.37 23.79
N GLU A 225 -0.82 -29.96 23.58
CA GLU A 225 -0.15 -30.03 22.27
C GLU A 225 -1.02 -30.71 21.19
N TRP A 226 -1.71 -31.81 21.54
CA TRP A 226 -2.58 -32.53 20.60
C TRP A 226 -3.71 -31.64 20.01
N ARG A 227 -4.15 -30.64 20.78
CA ARG A 227 -5.25 -29.75 20.43
C ARG A 227 -4.79 -28.63 19.51
N GLU A 228 -3.55 -28.19 19.66
CA GLU A 228 -2.99 -27.01 19.01
C GLU A 228 -3.15 -27.00 17.47
N PRO A 229 -2.77 -28.05 16.71
CA PRO A 229 -2.92 -28.03 15.25
C PRO A 229 -4.37 -28.12 14.74
N ARG A 230 -5.32 -28.46 15.63
CA ARG A 230 -6.73 -28.71 15.28
C ARG A 230 -7.69 -27.66 15.82
N GLU A 231 -7.18 -26.75 16.64
CA GLU A 231 -8.01 -25.86 17.45
C GLU A 231 -8.80 -24.86 16.61
N ALA A 232 -8.24 -24.37 15.51
CA ALA A 232 -8.95 -23.47 14.61
C ALA A 232 -10.17 -24.13 13.97
N SER A 233 -10.05 -25.41 13.61
CA SER A 233 -11.17 -26.22 13.11
C SER A 233 -12.20 -26.45 14.21
N ARG A 234 -11.77 -26.86 15.41
CA ARG A 234 -12.69 -27.07 16.55
C ARG A 234 -13.49 -25.81 16.87
N LEU A 235 -12.83 -24.66 17.00
CA LEU A 235 -13.49 -23.39 17.29
C LEU A 235 -14.47 -22.96 16.19
N THR A 236 -14.09 -23.11 14.92
CA THR A 236 -14.97 -22.75 13.80
C THR A 236 -16.19 -23.66 13.75
N LEU A 237 -15.98 -24.98 13.89
CA LEU A 237 -17.05 -25.98 13.84
C LEU A 237 -18.04 -25.83 15.00
N THR A 238 -17.56 -25.56 16.21
CA THR A 238 -18.42 -25.28 17.37
C THR A 238 -19.29 -24.05 17.14
N GLN A 239 -18.70 -22.93 16.69
CA GLN A 239 -19.46 -21.70 16.43
C GLN A 239 -20.53 -21.89 15.35
N LEU A 240 -20.19 -22.59 14.26
CA LEU A 240 -21.14 -22.84 13.17
C LEU A 240 -22.27 -23.81 13.58
N ALA A 241 -21.92 -24.93 14.24
CA ALA A 241 -22.89 -25.95 14.64
C ALA A 241 -23.88 -25.42 15.67
N LEU A 242 -23.40 -24.90 16.79
CA LEU A 242 -24.28 -24.38 17.85
C LEU A 242 -25.01 -23.13 17.39
N GLY A 243 -24.35 -22.28 16.60
CA GLY A 243 -24.97 -21.08 16.06
C GLY A 243 -26.16 -21.37 15.16
N LEU A 244 -26.04 -22.34 14.24
CA LEU A 244 -27.13 -22.72 13.35
C LEU A 244 -28.21 -23.56 14.07
N GLU A 245 -27.82 -24.49 14.93
CA GLU A 245 -28.73 -25.36 15.67
C GLU A 245 -29.67 -24.57 16.59
N HIS A 246 -29.14 -23.53 17.23
CA HIS A 246 -29.88 -22.66 18.15
C HIS A 246 -30.42 -21.40 17.48
N LEU A 247 -30.40 -21.29 16.15
CA LEU A 247 -31.02 -20.19 15.44
C LEU A 247 -32.54 -20.41 15.28
N ASN A 248 -33.32 -19.34 15.40
CA ASN A 248 -34.70 -19.30 14.96
C ASN A 248 -34.78 -19.33 13.43
N ASN A 249 -35.80 -19.99 12.88
CA ASN A 249 -36.05 -19.94 11.45
C ASN A 249 -36.32 -18.48 11.01
N GLY A 250 -35.61 -18.02 9.98
CA GLY A 250 -35.60 -16.61 9.56
C GLY A 250 -34.54 -15.74 10.26
N GLY A 251 -33.77 -16.30 11.19
CA GLY A 251 -32.72 -15.60 11.92
C GLY A 251 -31.50 -15.20 11.07
N THR A 252 -30.55 -14.51 11.70
CA THR A 252 -29.32 -14.00 11.07
C THR A 252 -28.06 -14.52 11.77
N MET A 253 -27.05 -14.88 10.99
CA MET A 253 -25.69 -15.17 11.47
C MET A 253 -24.69 -14.18 10.88
N VAL A 254 -23.81 -13.63 11.73
CA VAL A 254 -22.64 -12.85 11.30
C VAL A 254 -21.38 -13.63 11.62
N ILE A 255 -20.66 -14.03 10.57
CA ILE A 255 -19.57 -15.01 10.65
C ILE A 255 -18.28 -14.37 10.16
N LEU A 256 -17.21 -14.44 10.96
CA LEU A 256 -15.88 -13.99 10.57
C LEU A 256 -15.20 -15.07 9.73
N LEU A 257 -14.83 -14.72 8.50
CA LEU A 257 -14.14 -15.59 7.56
C LEU A 257 -12.77 -15.02 7.18
N HIS A 258 -11.91 -15.91 6.68
CA HIS A 258 -10.54 -15.61 6.27
C HIS A 258 -10.24 -16.25 4.92
N LYS A 259 -9.33 -15.61 4.17
CA LYS A 259 -8.82 -16.15 2.89
C LYS A 259 -9.98 -16.52 1.97
N LEU A 260 -10.62 -15.50 1.40
CA LEU A 260 -11.70 -15.65 0.40
C LEU A 260 -11.25 -16.44 -0.85
N ASP A 261 -9.95 -16.67 -0.99
CA ASP A 261 -9.29 -17.51 -1.97
C ASP A 261 -9.10 -18.98 -1.53
N SER A 262 -9.71 -19.42 -0.42
CA SER A 262 -9.64 -20.80 0.07
C SER A 262 -10.91 -21.60 -0.22
N TRP A 263 -10.75 -22.91 -0.45
CA TRP A 263 -11.87 -23.83 -0.67
C TRP A 263 -12.85 -23.87 0.52
N ARG A 264 -12.35 -23.94 1.77
CA ARG A 264 -13.22 -23.93 2.96
C ARG A 264 -14.14 -22.71 2.99
N CYS A 265 -13.61 -21.55 2.62
CA CYS A 265 -14.37 -20.31 2.56
C CYS A 265 -15.42 -20.34 1.45
N PHE A 266 -15.04 -20.83 0.27
CA PHE A 266 -15.94 -21.04 -0.86
C PHE A 266 -17.09 -21.98 -0.48
N ASP A 267 -16.78 -23.16 0.05
CA ASP A 267 -17.76 -24.16 0.47
C ASP A 267 -18.71 -23.59 1.53
N THR A 268 -18.18 -22.92 2.55
CA THR A 268 -19.02 -22.29 3.60
C THR A 268 -20.02 -21.30 3.01
N ILE A 269 -19.56 -20.36 2.17
CA ILE A 269 -20.44 -19.35 1.54
C ILE A 269 -21.47 -20.05 0.63
N HIS A 270 -21.06 -21.06 -0.12
CA HIS A 270 -21.92 -21.83 -1.01
C HIS A 270 -22.98 -22.64 -0.26
N GLN A 271 -22.67 -23.27 0.87
CA GLN A 271 -23.69 -23.98 1.65
C GLN A 271 -24.69 -23.01 2.28
N PHE A 272 -24.22 -21.86 2.82
CA PHE A 272 -25.14 -20.86 3.37
C PHE A 272 -26.04 -20.22 2.29
N SER A 273 -25.57 -20.02 1.05
CA SER A 273 -26.40 -19.45 -0.02
C SER A 273 -27.58 -20.35 -0.41
N LYS A 274 -27.51 -21.66 -0.15
CA LYS A 274 -28.63 -22.60 -0.39
C LYS A 274 -29.79 -22.45 0.58
N MET A 275 -29.57 -21.84 1.75
CA MET A 275 -30.57 -21.74 2.82
C MET A 275 -30.77 -20.33 3.36
N SER A 276 -30.10 -19.33 2.78
CA SER A 276 -30.11 -17.96 3.30
C SER A 276 -29.76 -16.92 2.23
N THR A 277 -30.01 -15.65 2.52
CA THR A 277 -29.47 -14.54 1.74
C THR A 277 -28.09 -14.15 2.28
N VAL A 278 -27.05 -14.25 1.45
CA VAL A 278 -25.65 -13.99 1.85
C VAL A 278 -25.15 -12.63 1.36
N GLN A 279 -24.46 -11.90 2.23
CA GLN A 279 -23.70 -10.68 1.90
C GLN A 279 -22.31 -10.75 2.52
N LEU A 280 -21.30 -10.20 1.84
CA LEU A 280 -19.93 -10.09 2.37
C LEU A 280 -19.58 -8.64 2.73
N PHE A 281 -18.84 -8.46 3.82
CA PHE A 281 -18.43 -7.15 4.31
C PHE A 281 -16.95 -7.13 4.73
N LYS A 282 -16.21 -6.17 4.17
CA LYS A 282 -14.85 -5.81 4.61
C LYS A 282 -14.79 -4.32 4.90
N HIS A 283 -14.31 -3.98 6.09
CA HIS A 283 -14.25 -2.58 6.52
C HIS A 283 -13.17 -1.81 5.73
N PRO A 284 -13.46 -0.60 5.21
CA PRO A 284 -12.54 0.15 4.34
C PRO A 284 -11.32 0.77 5.03
N LYS A 285 -11.18 0.59 6.35
CA LYS A 285 -10.17 1.27 7.19
C LYS A 285 -9.55 0.28 8.17
N ASN A 286 -10.38 -0.30 9.04
CA ASN A 286 -9.97 -1.31 10.01
C ASN A 286 -9.76 -2.68 9.34
N HIS A 287 -8.67 -3.37 9.67
CA HIS A 287 -8.31 -4.69 9.13
C HIS A 287 -8.35 -4.78 7.59
N LYS A 288 -8.21 -3.65 6.87
CA LYS A 288 -8.31 -3.62 5.40
C LYS A 288 -7.22 -4.47 4.72
N MET A 289 -6.01 -4.54 5.29
CA MET A 289 -4.91 -5.34 4.72
C MET A 289 -4.98 -6.84 5.04
N ARG A 290 -5.72 -7.22 6.10
CA ARG A 290 -5.84 -8.63 6.52
C ARG A 290 -6.72 -9.42 5.54
N SER A 291 -6.57 -10.75 5.55
CA SER A 291 -7.46 -11.63 4.78
C SER A 291 -8.84 -11.81 5.42
N SER A 292 -9.08 -11.24 6.59
CA SER A 292 -10.34 -11.34 7.33
C SER A 292 -11.44 -10.45 6.74
N PHE A 293 -12.67 -10.93 6.79
CA PHE A 293 -13.90 -10.24 6.39
C PHE A 293 -15.11 -10.96 7.02
N TYR A 294 -16.28 -10.33 7.02
CA TYR A 294 -17.50 -10.92 7.57
C TYR A 294 -18.43 -11.41 6.47
N MET A 295 -19.00 -12.59 6.68
CA MET A 295 -20.20 -13.06 5.99
C MET A 295 -21.43 -12.75 6.85
N VAL A 296 -22.47 -12.22 6.23
CA VAL A 296 -23.77 -11.97 6.85
C VAL A 296 -24.78 -12.85 6.12
N ALA A 297 -25.29 -13.87 6.81
CA ALA A 297 -26.34 -14.77 6.31
C ALA A 297 -27.67 -14.43 7.00
N LYS A 298 -28.66 -13.96 6.24
CA LYS A 298 -29.98 -13.53 6.75
C LYS A 298 -31.09 -14.46 6.27
N ASN A 299 -32.21 -14.44 6.97
CA ASN A 299 -33.40 -15.23 6.65
C ASN A 299 -33.07 -16.73 6.53
N ILE A 300 -32.24 -17.23 7.45
CA ILE A 300 -31.73 -18.59 7.39
C ILE A 300 -32.88 -19.57 7.64
N GLN A 301 -33.05 -20.56 6.76
CA GLN A 301 -34.01 -21.64 6.93
C GLN A 301 -33.47 -22.72 7.90
N ALA A 302 -33.30 -22.33 9.17
CA ALA A 302 -32.61 -23.12 10.19
C ALA A 302 -33.28 -24.47 10.50
N ASP A 303 -34.60 -24.58 10.30
CA ASP A 303 -35.34 -25.82 10.56
C ASP A 303 -35.37 -26.80 9.37
N SER A 304 -34.81 -26.39 8.23
CA SER A 304 -34.75 -27.21 7.02
C SER A 304 -33.94 -28.49 7.23
N ALA A 305 -34.26 -29.55 6.47
CA ALA A 305 -33.50 -30.80 6.50
C ALA A 305 -32.02 -30.56 6.16
N PHE A 306 -31.76 -29.66 5.21
CA PHE A 306 -30.42 -29.26 4.79
C PHE A 306 -29.63 -28.60 5.93
N ALA A 307 -30.22 -27.64 6.66
CA ALA A 307 -29.56 -27.01 7.80
C ALA A 307 -29.23 -28.02 8.91
N LYS A 308 -30.14 -28.96 9.19
CA LYS A 308 -29.93 -30.05 10.17
C LYS A 308 -28.80 -30.99 9.75
N GLU A 309 -28.72 -31.33 8.46
CA GLU A 309 -27.62 -32.13 7.90
C GLU A 309 -26.27 -31.42 8.00
N MET A 310 -26.24 -30.09 7.78
CA MET A 310 -25.03 -29.29 7.99
C MET A 310 -24.56 -29.31 9.44
N VAL A 311 -25.47 -29.12 10.40
CA VAL A 311 -25.16 -29.21 11.84
C VAL A 311 -24.60 -30.59 12.18
N ALA A 312 -25.24 -31.67 11.73
CA ALA A 312 -24.77 -33.03 11.95
C ALA A 312 -23.36 -33.25 11.36
N THR A 313 -23.12 -32.74 10.15
CA THR A 313 -21.81 -32.80 9.48
C THR A 313 -20.75 -32.05 10.29
N TRP A 314 -21.04 -30.84 10.77
CA TRP A 314 -20.09 -30.07 11.58
C TRP A 314 -19.80 -30.72 12.93
N LYS A 315 -20.80 -31.31 13.60
CA LYS A 315 -20.60 -32.09 14.83
C LYS A 315 -19.73 -33.33 14.59
N GLN A 316 -19.94 -34.04 13.47
CA GLN A 316 -19.08 -35.16 13.09
C GLN A 316 -17.64 -34.71 12.78
N ARG A 317 -17.47 -33.58 12.08
CA ARG A 317 -16.14 -32.99 11.84
C ARG A 317 -15.47 -32.55 13.13
N TYR A 318 -16.22 -32.01 14.08
CA TYR A 318 -15.71 -31.65 15.40
C TYR A 318 -15.25 -32.90 16.16
N ARG A 319 -15.98 -34.01 16.08
CA ARG A 319 -15.56 -35.31 16.63
C ARG A 319 -14.22 -35.73 16.05
N ILE A 320 -14.04 -35.70 14.73
CA ILE A 320 -12.76 -36.05 14.09
C ILE A 320 -11.64 -35.10 14.53
N ALA A 321 -11.90 -33.79 14.55
CA ALA A 321 -10.94 -32.78 14.99
C ALA A 321 -10.56 -32.93 16.48
N THR A 322 -11.40 -33.57 17.28
CA THR A 322 -11.20 -33.72 18.74
C THR A 322 -10.62 -35.08 19.11
N LEU A 323 -11.11 -36.16 18.51
CA LEU A 323 -10.85 -37.55 18.90
C LEU A 323 -10.23 -38.41 17.78
N GLY A 324 -10.27 -37.96 16.53
CA GLY A 324 -9.82 -38.74 15.37
C GLY A 324 -8.31 -38.78 15.20
N THR A 325 -7.83 -39.71 14.39
CA THR A 325 -6.41 -39.80 14.00
C THR A 325 -6.02 -38.65 13.07
N ASP A 326 -4.72 -38.42 12.86
CA ASP A 326 -4.24 -37.44 11.87
C ASP A 326 -4.69 -37.79 10.45
N GLU A 327 -4.79 -39.09 10.14
CA GLU A 327 -5.29 -39.58 8.86
C GLU A 327 -6.78 -39.25 8.67
N GLU A 328 -7.61 -39.46 9.69
CA GLU A 328 -9.03 -39.10 9.64
C GLU A 328 -9.22 -37.59 9.52
N TYR A 329 -8.41 -36.80 10.25
CA TYR A 329 -8.42 -35.34 10.17
C TYR A 329 -7.99 -34.83 8.79
N ALA A 330 -6.97 -35.43 8.18
CA ALA A 330 -6.55 -35.14 6.82
C ALA A 330 -7.65 -35.48 5.80
N LYS A 331 -8.24 -36.67 5.89
CA LYS A 331 -9.34 -37.12 5.02
C LYS A 331 -10.56 -36.22 5.11
N MET A 332 -10.90 -35.73 6.30
CA MET A 332 -12.02 -34.79 6.51
C MET A 332 -11.90 -33.51 5.69
N HIS A 333 -10.67 -33.09 5.37
CA HIS A 333 -10.37 -31.89 4.60
C HIS A 333 -10.07 -32.16 3.13
N HIS A 334 -9.89 -33.42 2.75
CA HIS A 334 -9.72 -33.81 1.37
C HIS A 334 -11.03 -33.64 0.58
N VAL A 335 -10.95 -32.98 -0.57
CA VAL A 335 -12.08 -32.84 -1.49
C VAL A 335 -11.62 -33.20 -2.89
N ALA A 336 -12.37 -34.08 -3.55
CA ALA A 336 -12.08 -34.52 -4.91
C ALA A 336 -12.12 -33.34 -5.89
N SER A 337 -11.13 -33.26 -6.78
CA SER A 337 -11.02 -32.17 -7.77
C SER A 337 -12.27 -32.00 -8.64
N GLN A 338 -12.93 -33.11 -8.98
CA GLN A 338 -14.19 -33.09 -9.73
C GLN A 338 -15.30 -32.34 -8.99
N THR A 339 -15.42 -32.55 -7.68
CA THR A 339 -16.40 -31.84 -6.84
C THR A 339 -16.11 -30.34 -6.82
N VAL A 340 -14.83 -29.96 -6.68
CA VAL A 340 -14.41 -28.55 -6.66
C VAL A 340 -14.76 -27.86 -7.98
N GLN A 341 -14.47 -28.51 -9.12
CA GLN A 341 -14.81 -27.98 -10.44
C GLN A 341 -16.32 -27.83 -10.63
N THR A 342 -17.09 -28.86 -10.31
CA THR A 342 -18.56 -28.84 -10.43
C THR A 342 -19.19 -27.73 -9.58
N ASP A 343 -18.69 -27.48 -8.37
CA ASP A 343 -19.23 -26.40 -7.54
C ASP A 343 -18.78 -25.01 -8.02
N LEU A 344 -17.54 -24.88 -8.53
CA LEU A 344 -17.09 -23.63 -9.17
C LEU A 344 -17.90 -23.30 -10.42
N GLU A 345 -18.30 -24.28 -11.21
CA GLU A 345 -19.18 -24.08 -12.36
C GLU A 345 -20.57 -23.58 -11.94
N LYS A 346 -21.11 -24.13 -10.85
CA LYS A 346 -22.45 -23.79 -10.34
C LYS A 346 -22.50 -22.42 -9.66
N PHE A 347 -21.52 -22.12 -8.81
CA PHE A 347 -21.57 -20.98 -7.89
C PHE A 347 -20.44 -19.96 -8.10
N GLY A 348 -19.44 -20.23 -8.94
CA GLY A 348 -18.26 -19.38 -9.10
C GLY A 348 -18.56 -17.94 -9.56
N LYS A 349 -19.53 -17.75 -10.44
CA LYS A 349 -19.93 -16.39 -10.89
C LYS A 349 -20.54 -15.56 -9.75
N GLU A 350 -21.43 -16.16 -8.97
CA GLU A 350 -22.03 -15.50 -7.80
C GLU A 350 -20.99 -15.26 -6.71
N TYR A 351 -20.10 -16.22 -6.49
CA TYR A 351 -18.97 -16.09 -5.58
C TYR A 351 -18.07 -14.89 -5.92
N ILE A 352 -17.74 -14.71 -7.21
CA ILE A 352 -16.99 -13.54 -7.69
C ILE A 352 -17.75 -12.25 -7.41
N ALA A 353 -19.05 -12.20 -7.68
CA ALA A 353 -19.88 -11.02 -7.45
C ALA A 353 -19.91 -10.63 -5.96
N LEU A 354 -20.04 -11.61 -5.06
CA LEU A 354 -19.95 -11.41 -3.62
C LEU A 354 -18.55 -10.93 -3.19
N GLY A 355 -17.50 -11.49 -3.79
CA GLY A 355 -16.11 -11.29 -3.36
C GLY A 355 -15.40 -10.05 -3.88
N ARG A 356 -15.82 -9.48 -5.02
CA ARG A 356 -15.12 -8.41 -5.73
C ARG A 356 -14.70 -7.25 -4.85
N LYS A 357 -15.64 -6.74 -4.04
CA LYS A 357 -15.38 -5.62 -3.11
C LYS A 357 -14.39 -5.97 -2.00
N ILE A 358 -14.35 -7.23 -1.58
CA ILE A 358 -13.44 -7.73 -0.54
C ILE A 358 -12.00 -7.69 -1.05
N TRP A 359 -11.74 -8.26 -2.23
CA TRP A 359 -10.40 -8.25 -2.84
C TRP A 359 -9.94 -6.83 -3.16
N LYS A 360 -10.82 -5.99 -3.75
CA LYS A 360 -10.51 -4.58 -4.03
C LYS A 360 -10.07 -3.83 -2.77
N THR A 361 -10.87 -3.93 -1.70
CA THR A 361 -10.59 -3.23 -0.44
C THR A 361 -9.27 -3.70 0.17
N GLN A 362 -8.92 -4.98 0.00
CA GLN A 362 -7.64 -5.51 0.46
C GLN A 362 -6.46 -5.00 -0.38
N ALA A 363 -6.60 -4.99 -1.70
CA ALA A 363 -5.58 -4.47 -2.62
C ALA A 363 -5.29 -2.98 -2.34
N ASP A 364 -6.33 -2.15 -2.27
CA ASP A 364 -6.22 -0.72 -1.94
C ASP A 364 -5.57 -0.50 -0.55
N GLY A 365 -5.79 -1.43 0.37
CA GLY A 365 -5.17 -1.41 1.68
C GLY A 365 -3.66 -1.64 1.63
N LEU A 366 -3.21 -2.62 0.84
CA LEU A 366 -1.79 -2.99 0.72
C LEU A 366 -0.99 -2.00 -0.12
N GLU A 367 -1.55 -1.50 -1.23
CA GLU A 367 -0.87 -0.54 -2.11
C GLU A 367 -0.49 0.76 -1.38
N ASN A 368 -1.27 1.14 -0.38
CA ASN A 368 -1.03 2.32 0.44
C ASN A 368 -0.19 2.04 1.70
N ALA A 369 0.32 0.81 1.88
CA ALA A 369 1.15 0.48 3.02
C ALA A 369 2.54 1.09 2.88
N SER A 370 3.06 1.67 3.97
CA SER A 370 4.38 2.29 3.99
C SER A 370 5.50 1.32 3.60
N PHE A 371 5.39 0.05 4.01
CA PHE A 371 6.37 -1.00 3.69
C PHE A 371 6.24 -1.58 2.26
N ILE A 372 5.26 -1.08 1.49
CA ILE A 372 5.12 -1.34 0.04
C ILE A 372 5.64 -0.15 -0.77
N LYS A 373 5.64 1.07 -0.19
CA LYS A 373 6.18 2.28 -0.81
C LYS A 373 7.65 2.45 -0.39
N ASN A 374 8.59 2.24 -1.31
CA ASN A 374 10.03 2.41 -1.02
C ASN A 374 10.47 3.87 -0.78
N PHE A 375 9.59 4.86 -0.94
CA PHE A 375 9.90 6.29 -0.82
C PHE A 375 9.56 6.83 0.59
N PRO A 376 10.46 7.57 1.26
CA PRO A 376 10.16 8.22 2.54
C PRO A 376 9.01 9.23 2.39
N ASN A 377 7.96 9.13 3.22
CA ASN A 377 6.86 10.11 3.23
C ASN A 377 7.00 11.06 4.42
N ASN A 378 7.35 12.32 4.17
CA ASN A 378 7.57 13.34 5.18
C ASN A 378 6.81 14.65 4.89
N LEU A 379 5.75 14.60 4.09
CA LEU A 379 4.90 15.77 3.84
C LEU A 379 3.98 16.05 5.05
N PRO A 380 3.76 17.33 5.42
CA PRO A 380 2.78 17.70 6.44
C PRO A 380 1.37 17.18 6.11
N PRO A 381 0.52 16.93 7.12
CA PRO A 381 -0.89 16.61 6.91
C PRO A 381 -1.58 17.66 6.03
N ASP A 382 -2.52 17.22 5.19
CA ASP A 382 -3.33 18.07 4.30
C ASP A 382 -2.56 18.82 3.19
N THR A 383 -1.27 18.50 2.98
CA THR A 383 -0.51 18.98 1.82
C THR A 383 -1.16 18.47 0.53
N LYS A 384 -1.50 19.37 -0.41
CA LYS A 384 -2.03 18.97 -1.72
C LYS A 384 -1.03 18.05 -2.43
N HIS A 385 -1.43 16.82 -2.68
CA HIS A 385 -0.66 15.88 -3.50
C HIS A 385 -1.06 16.03 -4.96
N SER A 386 -0.47 17.00 -5.68
CA SER A 386 -0.23 16.78 -7.10
C SER A 386 0.99 15.88 -7.18
N GLY A 387 0.77 14.56 -7.27
CA GLY A 387 1.88 13.62 -7.37
C GLY A 387 2.79 14.00 -8.54
N MET A 388 4.11 13.91 -8.36
CA MET A 388 5.03 13.90 -9.51
C MET A 388 4.71 12.63 -10.30
N THR A 389 3.90 12.80 -11.34
CA THR A 389 3.45 11.69 -12.17
C THR A 389 4.44 11.45 -13.31
N ARG A 390 4.47 10.22 -13.80
CA ARG A 390 5.10 9.85 -15.08
C ARG A 390 4.04 9.76 -16.20
N ASP A 391 2.80 10.08 -15.88
CA ASP A 391 1.70 10.08 -16.85
C ASP A 391 1.89 11.25 -17.79
N HIS A 392 1.82 10.96 -19.08
CA HIS A 392 1.74 11.95 -20.14
C HIS A 392 0.26 12.32 -20.32
N ASN A 393 -0.09 13.56 -19.99
CA ASN A 393 -1.47 14.03 -20.08
C ASN A 393 -1.72 14.77 -21.40
N PRO A 394 -2.96 14.76 -21.92
CA PRO A 394 -3.30 15.61 -23.05
C PRO A 394 -3.01 17.09 -22.77
N ILE A 395 -2.41 17.77 -23.74
CA ILE A 395 -2.12 19.21 -23.65
C ILE A 395 -3.41 19.98 -23.39
N THR A 396 -3.44 20.73 -22.29
CA THR A 396 -4.52 21.69 -22.04
C THR A 396 -4.19 23.00 -22.76
N PRO A 397 -5.04 23.47 -23.70
CA PRO A 397 -4.83 24.74 -24.37
C PRO A 397 -4.83 25.92 -23.40
N GLN A 398 -4.10 26.97 -23.72
CA GLN A 398 -4.10 28.21 -22.95
C GLN A 398 -4.09 29.41 -23.89
N GLU A 399 -4.99 30.36 -23.63
CA GLU A 399 -5.05 31.60 -24.40
C GLU A 399 -3.71 32.34 -24.34
N GLY A 400 -3.26 32.83 -25.49
CA GLY A 400 -1.97 33.51 -25.63
C GLY A 400 -0.77 32.58 -25.87
N LEU A 401 -0.92 31.26 -25.77
CA LEU A 401 0.13 30.29 -26.05
C LEU A 401 -0.21 29.31 -27.17
N ASP A 402 0.77 29.08 -28.04
CA ASP A 402 0.86 27.90 -28.87
C ASP A 402 1.64 26.83 -28.12
N ILE A 403 0.99 25.70 -27.85
CA ILE A 403 1.57 24.56 -27.12
C ILE A 403 1.46 23.32 -27.98
N PHE A 404 2.61 22.71 -28.27
CA PHE A 404 2.67 21.51 -29.11
C PHE A 404 3.88 20.65 -28.73
N GLU A 405 3.82 19.39 -29.14
CA GLU A 405 4.86 18.41 -28.88
C GLU A 405 5.42 17.85 -30.19
N PHE A 406 6.70 17.50 -30.17
CA PHE A 406 7.33 16.66 -31.20
C PHE A 406 8.55 15.96 -30.63
N ASP A 407 8.97 14.90 -31.32
CA ASP A 407 10.12 14.10 -30.90
C ASP A 407 11.41 14.53 -31.60
N VAL A 408 12.51 14.42 -30.87
CA VAL A 408 13.87 14.52 -31.40
C VAL A 408 14.64 13.23 -31.10
N PRO A 409 15.52 12.77 -32.01
CA PRO A 409 16.25 11.53 -31.80
C PRO A 409 17.37 11.71 -30.77
N ALA A 410 17.40 10.83 -29.77
CA ALA A 410 18.56 10.60 -28.93
C ALA A 410 19.72 9.96 -29.73
N ARG A 411 20.93 9.91 -29.15
CA ARG A 411 22.08 9.21 -29.75
C ARG A 411 21.87 7.73 -30.07
N ASP A 412 20.94 7.07 -29.39
CA ASP A 412 20.53 5.68 -29.64
C ASP A 412 19.27 5.59 -30.53
N ASN A 413 18.86 6.70 -31.14
CA ASN A 413 17.64 6.89 -31.94
C ASN A 413 16.32 6.73 -31.16
N ALA A 414 16.35 6.65 -29.83
CA ALA A 414 15.12 6.72 -29.05
C ALA A 414 14.48 8.11 -29.20
N PRO A 415 13.15 8.23 -29.34
CA PRO A 415 12.49 9.53 -29.38
C PRO A 415 12.54 10.19 -28.00
N ILE A 416 12.90 11.48 -27.98
CA ILE A 416 12.79 12.36 -26.82
C ILE A 416 11.72 13.40 -27.14
N THR A 417 10.61 13.36 -26.43
CA THR A 417 9.52 14.32 -26.63
C THR A 417 9.88 15.67 -26.04
N LEU A 418 9.68 16.72 -26.82
CA LEU A 418 9.77 18.11 -26.39
C LEU A 418 8.39 18.73 -26.37
N ARG A 419 8.02 19.39 -25.27
CA ARG A 419 6.85 20.27 -25.25
C ARG A 419 7.29 21.72 -25.41
N ILE A 420 6.75 22.36 -26.44
CA ILE A 420 7.05 23.73 -26.81
C ILE A 420 5.94 24.64 -26.31
N TYR A 421 6.33 25.77 -25.72
CA TYR A 421 5.44 26.86 -25.35
C TYR A 421 5.95 28.14 -26.02
N ARG A 422 5.07 28.79 -26.77
CA ARG A 422 5.38 30.03 -27.49
C ARG A 422 4.21 30.99 -27.42
N GLN A 423 4.47 32.29 -27.28
CA GLN A 423 3.42 33.30 -27.41
C GLN A 423 2.80 33.27 -28.80
N THR A 424 1.48 33.14 -28.89
CA THR A 424 0.77 33.13 -30.19
C THR A 424 1.02 34.43 -30.98
N ALA A 425 1.20 35.56 -30.28
CA ALA A 425 1.50 36.85 -30.90
C ALA A 425 2.87 36.92 -31.61
N SER A 426 3.80 36.02 -31.26
CA SER A 426 5.15 35.94 -31.84
C SER A 426 5.38 34.60 -32.56
N ARG A 427 4.32 34.03 -33.15
CA ARG A 427 4.39 32.75 -33.87
C ARG A 427 5.45 32.76 -34.99
N ASP A 428 5.57 33.87 -35.70
CA ASP A 428 6.43 33.99 -36.87
C ASP A 428 7.82 34.57 -36.54
N ASP A 429 8.04 35.05 -35.30
CA ASP A 429 9.31 35.65 -34.90
C ASP A 429 10.36 34.60 -34.53
N ALA A 430 11.60 34.80 -34.97
CA ALA A 430 12.75 34.05 -34.47
C ALA A 430 13.14 34.56 -33.07
N LEU A 431 12.76 33.82 -32.03
CA LEU A 431 12.90 34.22 -30.62
C LEU A 431 14.11 33.55 -29.93
N PRO A 432 14.59 34.09 -28.80
CA PRO A 432 15.46 33.37 -27.86
C PRO A 432 14.87 32.02 -27.44
N LEU A 433 15.74 31.10 -27.02
CA LEU A 433 15.34 29.77 -26.55
C LEU A 433 15.67 29.59 -25.06
N PHE A 434 14.70 29.08 -24.31
CA PHE A 434 14.89 28.50 -22.98
C PHE A 434 14.60 27.00 -23.02
N LEU A 435 15.65 26.18 -22.89
CA LEU A 435 15.51 24.73 -22.71
C LEU A 435 15.34 24.41 -21.23
N TYR A 436 14.26 23.72 -20.90
CA TYR A 436 13.86 23.44 -19.53
C TYR A 436 13.92 21.94 -19.22
N MET A 437 14.61 21.58 -18.14
CA MET A 437 14.69 20.23 -17.62
C MET A 437 13.93 20.15 -16.30
N HIS A 438 12.99 19.19 -16.21
CA HIS A 438 12.09 19.09 -15.05
C HIS A 438 12.77 18.51 -13.79
N GLY A 439 12.11 18.67 -12.64
CA GLY A 439 12.52 18.07 -11.37
C GLY A 439 12.10 16.60 -11.21
N GLY A 440 12.23 16.05 -9.99
CA GLY A 440 11.73 14.69 -9.68
C GLY A 440 12.80 13.63 -9.44
N GLY A 441 14.00 14.06 -9.02
CA GLY A 441 15.04 13.16 -8.53
C GLY A 441 15.49 12.11 -9.57
N TYR A 442 15.44 12.46 -10.86
CA TYR A 442 15.81 11.60 -11.99
C TYR A 442 14.93 10.34 -12.20
N VAL A 443 13.94 10.14 -11.34
CA VAL A 443 13.14 8.90 -11.25
C VAL A 443 11.64 9.15 -11.47
N THR A 444 11.19 10.37 -11.17
CA THR A 444 9.79 10.79 -11.26
C THR A 444 9.69 12.10 -12.04
N GLY A 445 8.46 12.49 -12.35
CA GLY A 445 8.19 13.67 -13.15
C GLY A 445 8.07 13.36 -14.64
N GLY A 446 8.07 14.43 -15.42
CA GLY A 446 7.76 14.47 -16.85
C GLY A 446 7.32 15.87 -17.23
N LEU A 447 6.77 16.03 -18.44
CA LEU A 447 6.33 17.32 -19.00
C LEU A 447 5.34 18.09 -18.10
N GLU A 448 4.59 17.37 -17.27
CA GLU A 448 3.55 17.95 -16.42
C GLU A 448 4.07 18.56 -15.11
N THR A 449 5.30 18.24 -14.73
CA THR A 449 5.85 18.55 -13.40
C THR A 449 5.94 20.06 -13.17
N ASP A 450 6.41 20.76 -14.20
CA ASP A 450 6.69 22.21 -14.18
C ASP A 450 5.97 22.94 -15.32
N ASP A 451 4.91 22.34 -15.88
CA ASP A 451 4.12 22.86 -17.00
C ASP A 451 3.58 24.28 -16.70
N LEU A 452 3.07 24.51 -15.48
CA LEU A 452 2.61 25.84 -15.05
C LEU A 452 3.74 26.89 -15.05
N THR A 453 4.95 26.50 -14.63
CA THR A 453 6.12 27.38 -14.64
C THR A 453 6.53 27.71 -16.08
N CYS A 454 6.58 26.70 -16.96
CA CYS A 454 6.91 26.88 -18.38
C CYS A 454 5.91 27.80 -19.08
N ARG A 455 4.61 27.62 -18.83
CA ARG A 455 3.54 28.48 -19.34
C ARG A 455 3.70 29.91 -18.87
N ALA A 456 3.93 30.13 -17.57
CA ALA A 456 4.06 31.46 -17.02
C ALA A 456 5.26 32.22 -17.62
N ILE A 457 6.41 31.54 -17.81
CA ILE A 457 7.58 32.13 -18.48
C ILE A 457 7.26 32.48 -19.93
N ALA A 458 6.70 31.53 -20.68
CA ALA A 458 6.39 31.72 -22.09
C ALA A 458 5.33 32.81 -22.32
N LEU A 459 4.36 32.98 -21.41
CA LEU A 459 3.33 34.01 -21.52
C LEU A 459 3.84 35.41 -21.31
N GLU A 460 4.83 35.57 -20.44
CA GLU A 460 5.27 36.88 -19.96
C GLU A 460 6.51 37.41 -20.70
N LEU A 461 7.19 36.55 -21.47
CA LEU A 461 8.46 36.86 -22.10
C LEU A 461 8.50 36.43 -23.58
N PRO A 462 9.13 37.21 -24.46
CA PRO A 462 9.24 36.89 -25.88
C PRO A 462 10.34 35.85 -26.12
N LEU A 463 10.12 34.62 -25.64
CA LEU A 463 11.04 33.49 -25.79
C LEU A 463 10.29 32.18 -26.04
N VAL A 464 10.95 31.20 -26.66
CA VAL A 464 10.43 29.84 -26.76
C VAL A 464 10.86 29.05 -25.54
N VAL A 465 9.92 28.44 -24.82
CA VAL A 465 10.24 27.43 -23.80
C VAL A 465 10.12 26.05 -24.43
N ALA A 466 11.18 25.24 -24.34
CA ALA A 466 11.20 23.86 -24.78
C ALA A 466 11.49 22.95 -23.58
N SER A 467 10.45 22.30 -23.05
CA SER A 467 10.55 21.37 -21.93
C SER A 467 10.91 19.98 -22.42
N VAL A 468 11.90 19.35 -21.78
CA VAL A 468 12.49 18.08 -22.21
C VAL A 468 11.92 16.92 -21.40
N GLU A 469 11.37 15.90 -22.07
CA GLU A 469 10.96 14.64 -21.46
C GLU A 469 12.10 13.60 -21.52
N TYR A 470 13.14 13.81 -20.71
CA TYR A 470 14.27 12.89 -20.67
C TYR A 470 13.90 11.55 -20.01
N ARG A 471 14.57 10.46 -20.41
CA ARG A 471 14.30 9.13 -19.84
C ARG A 471 14.69 9.03 -18.36
N LEU A 472 13.86 8.34 -17.59
CA LEU A 472 13.97 8.27 -16.13
C LEU A 472 14.52 6.92 -15.64
N ALA A 473 15.21 6.98 -14.50
CA ALA A 473 15.52 5.81 -13.71
C ALA A 473 14.25 5.28 -12.98
N PRO A 474 14.21 4.01 -12.55
CA PRO A 474 15.26 3.00 -12.66
C PRO A 474 15.33 2.29 -14.04
N GLU A 475 14.41 2.55 -14.95
CA GLU A 475 14.40 1.91 -16.28
C GLU A 475 15.61 2.34 -17.11
N HIS A 476 15.96 3.63 -17.01
CA HIS A 476 17.08 4.25 -17.70
C HIS A 476 18.00 4.94 -16.69
N LYS A 477 18.89 4.16 -16.08
CA LYS A 477 19.88 4.66 -15.10
C LYS A 477 20.84 5.68 -15.72
N PHE A 478 21.59 6.37 -14.86
CA PHE A 478 22.69 7.22 -15.29
C PHE A 478 23.61 6.47 -16.27
N PRO A 479 24.04 7.10 -17.38
CA PRO A 479 23.87 8.52 -17.72
C PRO A 479 22.68 8.83 -18.65
N VAL A 480 21.74 7.92 -18.90
CA VAL A 480 20.80 8.01 -20.03
C VAL A 480 20.00 9.33 -20.06
N GLY A 481 19.26 9.68 -19.00
CA GLY A 481 18.47 10.92 -18.99
C GLY A 481 19.31 12.21 -19.09
N PHE A 482 20.56 12.17 -18.59
CA PHE A 482 21.50 13.28 -18.75
C PHE A 482 21.95 13.40 -20.22
N GLU A 483 22.26 12.27 -20.85
CA GLU A 483 22.67 12.19 -22.25
C GLU A 483 21.55 12.60 -23.19
N ASP A 484 20.30 12.19 -22.92
CA ASP A 484 19.11 12.65 -23.63
C ASP A 484 19.00 14.16 -23.61
N SER A 485 19.10 14.75 -22.41
CA SER A 485 19.02 16.20 -22.23
C SER A 485 20.15 16.92 -22.99
N PHE A 486 21.36 16.36 -23.01
CA PHE A 486 22.46 16.94 -23.77
C PHE A 486 22.29 16.79 -25.28
N ASP A 487 21.74 15.67 -25.74
CA ASP A 487 21.42 15.45 -27.16
C ASP A 487 20.38 16.46 -27.66
N VAL A 488 19.38 16.79 -26.84
CA VAL A 488 18.42 17.87 -27.11
C VAL A 488 19.11 19.23 -27.20
N VAL A 489 20.02 19.54 -26.27
CA VAL A 489 20.79 20.81 -26.29
C VAL A 489 21.61 20.94 -27.57
N ARG A 490 22.28 19.87 -28.01
CA ARG A 490 23.03 19.85 -29.28
C ARG A 490 22.12 19.99 -30.49
N TRP A 491 20.99 19.27 -30.50
CA TRP A 491 20.00 19.37 -31.56
C TRP A 491 19.43 20.79 -31.67
N ALA A 492 19.05 21.40 -30.55
CA ALA A 492 18.51 22.76 -30.52
C ALA A 492 19.53 23.81 -30.96
N ALA A 493 20.82 23.61 -30.67
CA ALA A 493 21.91 24.46 -31.14
C ALA A 493 22.20 24.34 -32.64
N SER A 494 21.79 23.23 -33.27
CA SER A 494 21.99 22.99 -34.70
C SER A 494 21.09 23.88 -35.58
N SER A 495 21.45 24.03 -36.85
CA SER A 495 20.62 24.76 -37.83
C SER A 495 19.23 24.14 -37.99
N GLU A 496 19.13 22.81 -37.88
CA GLU A 496 17.85 22.10 -37.95
C GLU A 496 16.96 22.45 -36.75
N GLY A 497 17.51 22.35 -35.53
CA GLY A 497 16.78 22.70 -34.31
C GLY A 497 16.34 24.15 -34.28
N GLN A 498 17.24 25.07 -34.65
CA GLN A 498 16.92 26.50 -34.76
C GLN A 498 15.78 26.76 -35.76
N SER A 499 15.82 26.12 -36.93
CA SER A 499 14.76 26.23 -37.93
C SER A 499 13.45 25.62 -37.47
N LYS A 500 13.49 24.43 -36.85
CA LYS A 500 12.30 23.70 -36.40
C LYS A 500 11.57 24.42 -35.27
N LEU A 501 12.34 25.01 -34.35
CA LEU A 501 11.82 25.79 -33.23
C LEU A 501 11.51 27.24 -33.60
N ASN A 502 11.91 27.71 -34.79
CA ASN A 502 11.92 29.12 -35.21
C ASN A 502 12.59 30.01 -34.14
N THR A 503 13.86 29.72 -33.82
CA THR A 503 14.63 30.41 -32.77
C THR A 503 15.87 31.10 -33.33
N ASP A 504 16.30 32.17 -32.65
CA ASP A 504 17.56 32.86 -32.89
C ASP A 504 18.36 32.88 -31.59
N LEU A 505 19.31 31.94 -31.49
CA LEU A 505 20.13 31.75 -30.29
C LEU A 505 21.10 32.90 -30.02
N SER A 506 21.35 33.78 -30.99
CA SER A 506 22.15 34.99 -30.75
C SER A 506 21.44 36.01 -29.86
N LYS A 507 20.09 35.96 -29.81
CA LYS A 507 19.25 36.75 -28.90
C LYS A 507 19.13 36.13 -27.50
N GLY A 508 19.54 34.88 -27.34
CA GLY A 508 19.56 34.18 -26.06
C GLY A 508 19.45 32.67 -26.24
N PHE A 509 20.38 31.95 -25.60
CA PHE A 509 20.34 30.50 -25.48
C PHE A 509 20.50 30.13 -24.01
N ILE A 510 19.35 29.91 -23.35
CA ILE A 510 19.27 29.72 -21.90
C ILE A 510 18.95 28.26 -21.61
N LEU A 511 19.67 27.66 -20.65
CA LEU A 511 19.35 26.36 -20.09
C LEU A 511 18.82 26.52 -18.66
N GLY A 512 17.89 25.68 -18.23
CA GLY A 512 17.44 25.73 -16.85
C GLY A 512 16.63 24.53 -16.41
N GLY A 513 16.36 24.50 -15.11
CA GLY A 513 15.53 23.43 -14.57
C GLY A 513 15.30 23.55 -13.08
N THR A 514 14.50 22.62 -12.57
CA THR A 514 14.22 22.49 -11.15
C THR A 514 14.87 21.24 -10.58
N SER A 515 15.50 21.33 -9.41
CA SER A 515 16.01 20.16 -8.67
C SER A 515 16.97 19.30 -9.50
N ALA A 516 16.59 18.06 -9.83
CA ALA A 516 17.31 17.19 -10.76
C ALA A 516 17.58 17.85 -12.13
N GLY A 517 16.64 18.64 -12.65
CA GLY A 517 16.83 19.40 -13.88
C GLY A 517 17.87 20.51 -13.74
N ALA A 518 17.90 21.22 -12.61
CA ALA A 518 18.94 22.21 -12.31
C ALA A 518 20.33 21.56 -12.20
N ASN A 519 20.40 20.33 -11.69
CA ASN A 519 21.61 19.53 -11.69
C ASN A 519 22.08 19.22 -13.12
N PHE A 520 21.18 18.76 -13.99
CA PHE A 520 21.48 18.54 -15.41
C PHE A 520 21.94 19.83 -16.09
N THR A 521 21.29 20.97 -15.84
CA THR A 521 21.71 22.27 -16.37
C THR A 521 23.16 22.57 -16.01
N ALA A 522 23.56 22.36 -14.76
CA ALA A 522 24.93 22.63 -14.32
C ALA A 522 25.94 21.70 -15.00
N GLY A 523 25.70 20.39 -15.00
CA GLY A 523 26.60 19.42 -15.65
C GLY A 523 26.69 19.62 -17.16
N ILE A 524 25.57 19.85 -17.83
CA ILE A 524 25.51 20.09 -19.28
C ILE A 524 26.21 21.38 -19.66
N SER A 525 26.08 22.45 -18.88
CA SER A 525 26.74 23.73 -19.22
C SER A 525 28.26 23.62 -19.17
N HIS A 526 28.81 22.84 -18.23
CA HIS A 526 30.23 22.51 -18.21
C HIS A 526 30.62 21.64 -19.41
N LEU A 527 29.83 20.61 -19.74
CA LEU A 527 30.12 19.74 -20.88
C LEU A 527 30.04 20.50 -22.21
N ALA A 528 29.06 21.39 -22.38
CA ALA A 528 28.92 22.24 -23.56
C ALA A 528 30.12 23.17 -23.73
N ARG A 529 30.67 23.73 -22.65
CA ARG A 529 31.92 24.50 -22.68
C ARG A 529 33.09 23.62 -23.13
N ASP A 530 33.25 22.47 -22.51
CA ASP A 530 34.38 21.56 -22.76
C ASP A 530 34.36 21.00 -24.20
N GLU A 531 33.16 20.72 -24.73
CA GLU A 531 32.93 20.32 -26.13
C GLU A 531 32.87 21.50 -27.11
N ARG A 532 33.02 22.74 -26.63
CA ARG A 532 33.00 23.97 -27.44
C ARG A 532 31.72 24.11 -28.27
N LEU A 533 30.57 23.82 -27.68
CA LEU A 533 29.26 23.98 -28.30
C LEU A 533 29.10 25.41 -28.84
N SER A 534 28.57 25.51 -30.06
CA SER A 534 28.27 26.78 -30.72
C SER A 534 26.85 26.71 -31.30
N PRO A 535 26.00 27.73 -31.07
CA PRO A 535 26.24 28.94 -30.26
C PRO A 535 26.47 28.65 -28.77
N LYS A 536 27.21 29.54 -28.08
CA LYS A 536 27.46 29.42 -26.63
C LYS A 536 26.17 29.65 -25.83
N ILE A 537 26.03 28.95 -24.71
CA ILE A 537 24.97 29.19 -23.73
C ILE A 537 25.13 30.62 -23.18
N SER A 538 24.09 31.43 -23.27
CA SER A 538 24.12 32.83 -22.80
C SER A 538 23.74 32.94 -21.33
N GLY A 539 22.85 32.07 -20.84
CA GLY A 539 22.37 32.11 -19.46
C GLY A 539 22.01 30.73 -18.90
N VAL A 540 22.05 30.60 -17.58
CA VAL A 540 21.61 29.40 -16.86
C VAL A 540 20.65 29.75 -15.71
N VAL A 541 19.65 28.88 -15.49
CA VAL A 541 18.61 29.07 -14.47
C VAL A 541 18.57 27.86 -13.56
N PHE A 542 18.67 28.11 -12.27
CA PHE A 542 18.78 27.08 -11.25
C PHE A 542 17.68 27.23 -10.19
N LEU A 543 16.73 26.31 -10.17
CA LEU A 543 15.59 26.35 -9.24
C LEU A 543 15.70 25.17 -8.26
N ALA A 544 15.87 25.43 -6.96
CA ALA A 544 16.04 24.41 -5.93
C ALA A 544 17.06 23.31 -6.30
N GLY A 545 18.22 23.70 -6.83
CA GLY A 545 19.19 22.77 -7.43
C GLY A 545 19.98 21.90 -6.45
N SER A 546 20.61 20.86 -7.00
CA SER A 546 21.47 19.89 -6.31
C SER A 546 22.76 19.73 -7.13
N TYR A 547 23.95 19.75 -6.52
CA TYR A 547 25.20 19.92 -7.27
C TYR A 547 26.37 19.00 -6.85
N CYS A 548 26.10 18.03 -5.97
CA CYS A 548 26.99 16.89 -5.77
C CYS A 548 26.23 15.62 -5.39
N HIS A 549 26.76 14.44 -5.71
CA HIS A 549 26.21 13.20 -5.16
C HIS A 549 26.31 13.23 -3.62
N PRO A 550 25.34 12.67 -2.85
CA PRO A 550 25.38 12.70 -1.37
C PRO A 550 26.65 12.12 -0.74
N ASN A 551 27.37 11.27 -1.50
CA ASN A 551 28.63 10.63 -1.09
C ASN A 551 29.91 11.27 -1.69
N ALA A 552 29.83 12.39 -2.43
CA ALA A 552 30.99 13.00 -3.13
C ALA A 552 31.13 14.50 -2.90
N ARG A 553 30.82 14.99 -1.69
CA ARG A 553 31.02 16.39 -1.35
C ARG A 553 32.50 16.79 -1.53
N PRO A 554 32.82 17.90 -2.21
CA PRO A 554 34.21 18.34 -2.38
C PRO A 554 34.88 18.57 -1.02
N LYS A 555 35.97 17.86 -0.75
CA LYS A 555 36.66 17.90 0.57
C LYS A 555 37.01 19.32 1.02
N LYS A 556 37.39 20.19 0.07
CA LYS A 556 37.75 21.60 0.33
C LYS A 556 36.59 22.50 0.76
N TYR A 557 35.34 22.04 0.64
CA TYR A 557 34.13 22.81 0.95
C TYR A 557 33.21 22.11 1.94
N LEU A 558 33.68 21.07 2.64
CA LEU A 558 32.86 20.32 3.61
C LEU A 558 32.32 21.21 4.74
N ASP A 559 33.08 22.22 5.14
CA ASP A 559 32.71 23.23 6.14
C ASP A 559 31.66 24.23 5.64
N ARG A 560 31.37 24.24 4.33
CA ARG A 560 30.41 25.14 3.68
C ARG A 560 29.15 24.42 3.19
N ILE A 561 29.13 23.08 3.14
CA ILE A 561 27.99 22.25 2.69
C ILE A 561 27.43 21.45 3.87
N LEU A 562 26.72 22.15 4.76
CA LEU A 562 26.28 21.61 6.04
C LEU A 562 24.79 21.21 6.01
N SER A 563 23.97 21.88 5.21
CA SER A 563 22.51 21.72 5.16
C SER A 563 22.04 20.27 4.99
N VAL A 564 22.79 19.44 4.27
CA VAL A 564 22.43 18.03 4.01
C VAL A 564 22.50 17.14 5.26
N ASP A 565 23.31 17.56 6.24
CA ASP A 565 23.45 16.88 7.52
C ASP A 565 22.65 17.59 8.64
N GLU A 566 22.42 18.91 8.52
CA GLU A 566 21.69 19.71 9.51
C GLU A 566 20.16 19.67 9.35
N ILE A 567 19.66 19.44 8.13
CA ILE A 567 18.23 19.48 7.80
C ILE A 567 17.75 18.07 7.44
N ASP A 568 17.15 17.38 8.42
CA ASP A 568 16.62 16.02 8.25
C ASP A 568 15.08 15.96 8.21
N ASP A 569 14.41 17.10 8.41
CA ASP A 569 12.96 17.22 8.58
C ASP A 569 12.25 18.02 7.48
N ALA A 570 12.99 18.56 6.49
CA ALA A 570 12.44 19.39 5.42
C ALA A 570 11.33 18.69 4.62
N PRO A 571 10.09 19.22 4.60
CA PRO A 571 8.97 18.67 3.84
C PRO A 571 9.32 18.33 2.39
N GLY A 572 8.98 17.12 1.95
CA GLY A 572 9.12 16.67 0.56
C GLY A 572 10.52 16.20 0.15
N LEU A 573 11.59 16.67 0.80
CA LEU A 573 12.95 16.21 0.53
C LEU A 573 13.76 16.06 1.83
N THR A 574 14.15 14.83 2.17
CA THR A 574 15.04 14.51 3.30
C THR A 574 16.35 13.89 2.81
N ARG A 575 17.34 13.75 3.70
CA ARG A 575 18.53 12.93 3.43
C ARG A 575 18.20 11.52 2.92
N LYS A 576 17.20 10.86 3.52
CA LYS A 576 16.75 9.53 3.08
C LYS A 576 16.16 9.56 1.66
N SER A 577 15.41 10.60 1.31
CA SER A 577 14.85 10.77 -0.03
C SER A 577 15.97 10.98 -1.06
N ILE A 578 17.00 11.76 -0.70
CA ILE A 578 18.20 11.97 -1.53
C ILE A 578 18.94 10.64 -1.76
N ASP A 579 19.20 9.88 -0.69
CA ASP A 579 19.88 8.59 -0.79
C ASP A 579 19.06 7.58 -1.63
N TYR A 580 17.72 7.62 -1.52
CA TYR A 580 16.82 6.81 -2.33
C TYR A 580 16.92 7.13 -3.83
N PHE A 581 16.81 8.41 -4.20
CA PHE A 581 16.93 8.84 -5.60
C PHE A 581 18.32 8.55 -6.16
N ALA A 582 19.38 8.81 -5.38
CA ALA A 582 20.75 8.52 -5.78
C ALA A 582 20.96 7.01 -6.05
N GLY A 583 20.42 6.14 -5.18
CA GLY A 583 20.50 4.69 -5.35
C GLY A 583 19.77 4.16 -6.59
N LEU A 584 18.62 4.73 -6.94
CA LEU A 584 17.89 4.36 -8.15
C LEU A 584 18.55 4.90 -9.42
N TYR A 585 18.99 6.15 -9.39
CA TYR A 585 19.65 6.79 -10.54
C TYR A 585 20.99 6.14 -10.85
N GLY A 586 21.75 5.76 -9.82
CA GLY A 586 22.92 4.89 -9.94
C GLY A 586 24.16 5.53 -10.56
N ALA A 587 24.26 6.85 -10.53
CA ALA A 587 25.45 7.56 -10.99
C ALA A 587 26.65 7.35 -10.05
N PRO A 588 27.89 7.23 -10.57
CA PRO A 588 29.08 7.24 -9.74
C PRO A 588 29.20 8.57 -8.96
N PRO A 589 29.51 8.55 -7.66
CA PRO A 589 29.54 9.77 -6.86
C PRO A 589 30.46 10.87 -7.41
N GLU A 590 31.64 10.48 -7.89
CA GLU A 590 32.68 11.39 -8.39
C GLU A 590 32.47 11.81 -9.85
N ASP A 591 31.41 11.35 -10.53
CA ASP A 591 31.15 11.75 -11.92
C ASP A 591 30.69 13.22 -11.95
N LYS A 592 31.53 14.09 -12.54
CA LYS A 592 31.31 15.55 -12.58
C LYS A 592 30.01 15.94 -13.28
N ARG A 593 29.41 15.07 -14.12
CA ARG A 593 28.11 15.31 -14.77
C ARG A 593 26.96 15.36 -13.76
N LEU A 594 27.01 14.53 -12.71
CA LEU A 594 26.07 14.59 -11.57
C LEU A 594 26.61 15.50 -10.46
N SER A 595 27.93 15.59 -10.30
CA SER A 595 28.58 16.34 -9.24
C SER A 595 29.34 17.55 -9.76
N PRO A 596 28.66 18.58 -10.30
CA PRO A 596 29.33 19.70 -10.94
C PRO A 596 30.21 20.53 -9.98
N LEU A 597 29.99 20.48 -8.66
CA LEU A 597 30.94 21.09 -7.69
C LEU A 597 32.34 20.47 -7.70
N LEU A 598 32.54 19.34 -8.38
CA LEU A 598 33.83 18.68 -8.58
C LEU A 598 34.56 19.14 -9.86
N PHE A 599 33.96 20.02 -10.68
CA PHE A 599 34.72 20.64 -11.78
C PHE A 599 35.83 21.53 -11.22
N ASP A 600 36.99 21.51 -11.90
CA ASP A 600 38.17 22.29 -11.47
C ASP A 600 38.02 23.77 -11.80
N SER A 601 37.25 24.09 -12.85
CA SER A 601 36.90 25.44 -13.28
C SER A 601 35.42 25.55 -13.59
N HIS A 602 34.82 26.66 -13.18
CA HIS A 602 33.44 27.05 -13.48
C HIS A 602 33.34 28.24 -14.44
N GLU A 603 34.47 28.65 -15.04
CA GLU A 603 34.51 29.72 -16.02
C GLU A 603 33.77 29.32 -17.31
N ASP A 604 33.26 30.31 -18.03
CA ASP A 604 32.77 30.17 -19.41
C ASP A 604 31.63 29.14 -19.64
N ILE A 605 30.92 28.72 -18.58
CA ILE A 605 29.75 27.84 -18.73
C ILE A 605 28.51 28.60 -19.24
N ALA A 606 28.44 29.91 -18.99
CA ALA A 606 27.45 30.86 -19.45
C ALA A 606 27.94 32.30 -19.19
N LYS A 607 27.19 33.33 -19.60
CA LYS A 607 27.49 34.73 -19.21
C LYS A 607 26.79 35.13 -17.92
N LYS A 608 25.58 34.62 -17.71
CA LYS A 608 24.72 34.98 -16.58
C LYS A 608 24.09 33.76 -15.91
N ALA A 609 23.92 33.79 -14.60
CA ALA A 609 23.22 32.74 -13.85
C ALA A 609 22.15 33.31 -12.90
N TYR A 610 20.97 32.70 -12.88
CA TYR A 610 19.91 33.02 -11.92
C TYR A 610 19.65 31.84 -10.99
N PHE A 611 19.53 32.09 -9.69
CA PHE A 611 19.25 31.09 -8.66
C PHE A 611 18.00 31.42 -7.85
N ALA A 612 17.13 30.42 -7.68
CA ALA A 612 16.09 30.41 -6.64
C ALA A 612 16.40 29.29 -5.64
N ILE A 613 16.77 29.67 -4.42
CA ILE A 613 17.31 28.77 -3.38
C ILE A 613 16.30 28.64 -2.25
N CYS A 614 15.93 27.41 -1.89
CA CYS A 614 15.03 27.13 -0.77
C CYS A 614 15.83 27.11 0.56
N GLY A 615 15.36 27.80 1.59
CA GLY A 615 16.09 27.97 2.85
C GLY A 615 16.00 26.79 3.81
N TRP A 616 14.88 26.05 3.79
CA TRP A 616 14.66 24.82 4.57
C TRP A 616 14.82 23.60 3.65
N ASP A 617 15.99 23.46 3.06
CA ASP A 617 16.29 22.46 2.04
C ASP A 617 17.65 21.81 2.33
N PRO A 618 17.76 20.48 2.42
CA PRO A 618 19.03 19.79 2.62
C PRO A 618 20.06 20.09 1.52
N ARG A 619 19.68 20.61 0.35
CA ARG A 619 20.58 20.98 -0.76
C ARG A 619 20.94 22.47 -0.81
N ARG A 620 20.41 23.28 0.11
CA ARG A 620 20.59 24.74 0.15
C ARG A 620 22.04 25.17 -0.03
N ASP A 621 22.93 24.61 0.77
CA ASP A 621 24.31 25.11 0.85
C ASP A 621 25.11 24.81 -0.41
N GLU A 622 24.76 23.75 -1.15
CA GLU A 622 25.36 23.46 -2.45
C GLU A 622 25.03 24.53 -3.49
N ALA A 623 23.80 25.04 -3.47
CA ALA A 623 23.36 26.09 -4.37
C ALA A 623 24.03 27.43 -4.05
N ILE A 624 24.14 27.77 -2.76
CA ILE A 624 24.86 28.97 -2.30
C ILE A 624 26.34 28.89 -2.70
N LEU A 625 26.96 27.71 -2.50
CA LEU A 625 28.35 27.49 -2.87
C LEU A 625 28.56 27.62 -4.38
N LEU A 626 27.70 27.00 -5.21
CA LEU A 626 27.83 27.11 -6.66
C LEU A 626 27.70 28.57 -7.12
N ASP A 627 26.72 29.32 -6.61
CA ASP A 627 26.56 30.76 -6.91
C ASP A 627 27.86 31.54 -6.66
N GLN A 628 28.47 31.34 -5.48
CA GLN A 628 29.74 31.97 -5.12
C GLN A 628 30.87 31.57 -6.09
N LEU A 629 30.98 30.30 -6.43
CA LEU A 629 32.01 29.81 -7.36
C LEU A 629 31.82 30.35 -8.78
N LEU A 630 30.58 30.56 -9.24
CA LEU A 630 30.30 31.19 -10.54
C LEU A 630 30.66 32.67 -10.54
N GLN A 631 30.38 33.39 -9.45
CA GLN A 631 30.80 34.79 -9.31
C GLN A 631 32.33 34.93 -9.31
N GLU A 632 33.03 34.06 -8.57
CA GLU A 632 34.50 34.00 -8.54
C GLU A 632 35.09 33.70 -9.93
N ALA A 633 34.40 32.87 -10.71
CA ALA A 633 34.74 32.56 -12.10
C ALA A 633 34.35 33.67 -13.12
N GLY A 634 33.83 34.81 -12.64
CA GLY A 634 33.54 35.98 -13.46
C GLY A 634 32.15 36.01 -14.11
N LEU A 635 31.25 35.07 -13.77
CA LEU A 635 29.87 35.12 -14.24
C LEU A 635 29.08 36.17 -13.45
N SER A 636 28.20 36.89 -14.15
CA SER A 636 27.23 37.74 -13.46
C SER A 636 26.11 36.85 -12.91
N THR A 637 25.84 36.93 -11.61
CA THR A 637 24.79 36.10 -10.99
C THR A 637 23.75 36.92 -10.23
N LYS A 638 22.53 36.39 -10.14
CA LYS A 638 21.46 36.89 -9.27
C LYS A 638 20.86 35.71 -8.51
N SER A 639 20.73 35.82 -7.20
CA SER A 639 20.20 34.76 -6.35
C SER A 639 19.13 35.28 -5.38
N HIS A 640 18.08 34.48 -5.19
CA HIS A 640 17.03 34.71 -4.20
C HIS A 640 16.99 33.52 -3.24
N VAL A 641 17.19 33.77 -1.94
CA VAL A 641 17.09 32.75 -0.89
C VAL A 641 15.75 32.89 -0.16
N TYR A 642 14.89 31.89 -0.28
CA TYR A 642 13.57 31.84 0.33
C TYR A 642 13.65 31.18 1.72
N LEU A 643 13.94 31.99 2.73
CA LEU A 643 14.15 31.54 4.11
C LEU A 643 12.95 30.75 4.66
N GLY A 644 13.23 29.62 5.32
CA GLY A 644 12.22 28.79 5.97
C GLY A 644 11.31 27.99 5.04
N LEU A 645 11.52 28.05 3.72
CA LEU A 645 10.68 27.33 2.76
C LEU A 645 11.32 26.03 2.27
N PRO A 646 10.51 24.96 2.11
CA PRO A 646 11.01 23.65 1.72
C PRO A 646 11.35 23.57 0.22
N HIS A 647 12.03 22.48 -0.14
CA HIS A 647 12.42 22.17 -1.52
C HIS A 647 11.24 22.26 -2.49
N GLY A 648 11.33 23.14 -3.49
CA GLY A 648 10.31 23.30 -4.53
C GLY A 648 8.94 23.75 -4.01
N PHE A 649 8.87 24.54 -2.93
CA PHE A 649 7.61 24.96 -2.29
C PHE A 649 6.57 25.57 -3.25
N TRP A 650 7.00 26.17 -4.37
CA TRP A 650 6.11 26.75 -5.37
C TRP A 650 5.24 25.71 -6.10
N THR A 651 5.67 24.45 -6.18
CA THR A 651 4.86 23.38 -6.79
C THR A 651 3.91 22.74 -5.78
N THR A 652 4.35 22.56 -4.54
CA THR A 652 3.56 21.88 -3.48
C THR A 652 2.55 22.81 -2.81
N CYS A 653 2.87 24.10 -2.73
CA CYS A 653 2.07 25.13 -2.08
C CYS A 653 1.90 26.37 -2.99
N PRO A 654 1.38 26.23 -4.23
CA PRO A 654 1.33 27.31 -5.23
C PRO A 654 0.41 28.46 -4.82
N ASP A 655 -0.54 28.20 -3.91
CA ASP A 655 -1.52 29.18 -3.45
C ASP A 655 -0.94 30.19 -2.44
N LEU A 656 0.26 29.94 -1.89
CA LEU A 656 0.87 30.81 -0.90
C LEU A 656 1.32 32.16 -1.51
N PRO A 657 1.21 33.28 -0.78
CA PRO A 657 1.69 34.58 -1.25
C PRO A 657 3.17 34.56 -1.68
N VAL A 658 4.00 33.80 -0.95
CA VAL A 658 5.43 33.67 -1.25
C VAL A 658 5.70 32.87 -2.53
N ALA A 659 4.82 31.96 -2.95
CA ALA A 659 4.94 31.27 -4.23
C ALA A 659 4.64 32.21 -5.41
N LYS A 660 3.68 33.12 -5.25
CA LYS A 660 3.43 34.19 -6.22
C LYS A 660 4.63 35.14 -6.33
N LYS A 661 5.20 35.53 -5.18
CA LYS A 661 6.41 36.36 -5.16
C LYS A 661 7.61 35.67 -5.84
N TRP A 662 7.77 34.36 -5.62
CA TRP A 662 8.80 33.59 -6.32
C TRP A 662 8.64 33.63 -7.84
N LEU A 663 7.41 33.52 -8.34
CA LEU A 663 7.15 33.58 -9.78
C LEU A 663 7.51 34.97 -10.35
N GLU A 664 7.17 36.05 -9.65
CA GLU A 664 7.57 37.41 -10.03
C GLU A 664 9.11 37.56 -10.10
N ASP A 665 9.81 37.05 -9.09
CA ASP A 665 11.28 37.10 -9.03
C ASP A 665 11.91 36.27 -10.17
N LEU A 666 11.35 35.09 -10.46
CA LEU A 666 11.76 34.26 -11.59
C LEU A 666 11.58 34.98 -12.92
N LEU A 667 10.43 35.60 -13.16
CA LEU A 667 10.18 36.35 -14.40
C LEU A 667 11.14 37.55 -14.54
N GLN A 668 11.47 38.22 -13.44
CA GLN A 668 12.47 39.29 -13.46
C GLN A 668 13.88 38.77 -13.73
N GLY A 669 14.25 37.63 -13.13
CA GLY A 669 15.51 36.94 -13.40
C GLY A 669 15.65 36.56 -14.87
N MET A 670 14.60 35.97 -15.45
CA MET A 670 14.55 35.60 -16.86
C MET A 670 14.66 36.80 -17.80
N ARG A 671 13.98 37.92 -17.51
CA ARG A 671 14.16 39.18 -18.29
C ARG A 671 15.61 39.63 -18.29
N TRP A 672 16.24 39.63 -17.13
CA TRP A 672 17.64 40.03 -16.99
C TRP A 672 18.61 39.08 -17.71
N LEU A 673 18.28 37.80 -17.88
CA LEU A 673 19.09 36.86 -18.67
C LEU A 673 19.02 37.12 -20.18
N LEU A 674 17.96 37.77 -20.66
CA LEU A 674 17.75 38.14 -22.07
C LEU A 674 18.35 39.49 -22.46
N GLU A 675 18.57 40.38 -21.48
CA GLU A 675 19.33 41.63 -21.65
C GLU A 675 20.82 41.35 -21.91
#